data_AF-A0AA95EWS6-F1
#
_entry.id   AF-A0AA95EWS6-F1
#
_cell.length_a   1.000
_cell.length_b   1.000
_cell.length_c   1.000
_cell.angle_alpha   90.00
_cell.angle_beta   90.00
_cell.angle_gamma   90.00
#
_symmetry.space_group_name_H-M   'P 1'
#
loop_
_entity.id
_entity.type
_entity.pdbx_description
1 polymer ?
#
loop_
_entity_poly.entity_id
_entity_poly.type
_entity_poly.pdbx_seq_one_letter_code
_entity_poly.pdbx_strand_id
1 'polypeptide(L)'
;MLMSLFKRGGMILLAAALAFSVLFSVAINKTFAAPTGYYHTAGNRIVDSNGNPAVFNGINWFGFETSNYAPHGLWQYSLDSFMDKIKDHGYNLIRLPFSTQMFDSGSMPNSINTNTNPDLIGLTPLQLMDKVIQKAGERGIQVFLDRHRPDSGGQSELWYTAQYSEQRWINDWVMLAQHYANNPTVIGADLHNEPHGTASWGTGVLATDWRLASERAGNAILAANPNWLIIVEGISSNVQGETGSYWWGGNLKGVKNYPVRLNVANRVVYSPHDYGPGVSAQTWFNDSSFPSNMPALWDSYWGYIHKENIAPILAGEFGGRGVDTVSAEGKWQNKLVDYIKDNNLYWTYWCLNPNSGDTGGLLLDDWSTWNAPKQAMLDRIMKPLGGGGTTIPAAPTGLTATVGNAQVSLSWTASTGATSYTVKRAATSGGTYTNVATGVTSTSYTNTGLTNGTTYYYVVSATNSAGTSGNSTQVSAMPSAGVTIPAAPTGLTATAGNAQVALSWTASSGATSYTVKRATTSGGTYTNVATGVTSTTYTNTGLTNGTTYYYVVSATNSAGTSGNSTQVSATPSAGSTTGNLVVQYKASNSNATDNAIGATFNIKNTGTSAISLSNLKLRYYFTKDSNASLNFYCDYAQVGTGNVSGAFTAISPAKTGADTYVEISFNTAAGSLAAGGQSGDIQIRLAKSDWSNFNEANDYSFDGTKSAYVDWSKVTLHQSGTLVWGIEP
;
A
#
# COMPACT_ATOMS: atom_id res chain seq x y z
N MET A 1 -40.65 -34.62 76.98
CA MET A 1 -39.43 -34.67 77.82
C MET A 1 -38.62 -33.43 77.47
N LEU A 2 -38.97 -32.27 78.02
CA LEU A 2 -38.51 -31.67 79.29
C LEU A 2 -37.16 -30.92 79.16
N MET A 3 -37.23 -29.58 79.24
CA MET A 3 -36.23 -28.63 79.76
C MET A 3 -34.90 -28.44 78.97
N SER A 4 -34.29 -27.25 78.85
CA SER A 4 -34.55 -25.96 79.51
C SER A 4 -34.24 -24.71 78.66
N LEU A 5 -35.11 -23.69 78.77
CA LEU A 5 -34.87 -22.25 79.02
C LEU A 5 -33.48 -21.64 78.70
N PHE A 6 -33.29 -20.46 78.09
CA PHE A 6 -34.11 -19.22 77.92
C PHE A 6 -33.82 -18.60 76.51
N LYS A 7 -34.31 -17.43 76.02
CA LYS A 7 -35.17 -16.34 76.56
C LYS A 7 -35.98 -15.67 75.40
N ARG A 8 -36.58 -14.50 75.66
CA ARG A 8 -37.18 -13.56 74.68
C ARG A 8 -36.14 -12.48 74.32
N GLY A 9 -36.17 -11.77 73.17
CA GLY A 9 -37.05 -11.79 72.00
C GLY A 9 -36.99 -10.43 71.27
N GLY A 10 -37.42 -10.34 70.00
CA GLY A 10 -37.59 -9.04 69.32
C GLY A 10 -37.11 -8.95 67.86
N MET A 11 -38.08 -9.03 66.94
CA MET A 11 -38.19 -8.28 65.68
C MET A 11 -37.17 -8.43 64.52
N ILE A 12 -37.77 -8.82 63.38
CA ILE A 12 -37.62 -8.27 62.01
C ILE A 12 -36.49 -8.82 61.12
N LEU A 13 -36.91 -9.05 59.86
CA LEU A 13 -36.18 -9.63 58.75
C LEU A 13 -34.83 -8.94 58.47
N LEU A 14 -33.76 -9.73 58.36
CA LEU A 14 -32.65 -9.49 57.44
C LEU A 14 -31.79 -10.76 57.25
N ALA A 15 -31.02 -10.79 56.15
CA ALA A 15 -29.86 -11.65 55.89
C ALA A 15 -30.07 -13.18 55.70
N ALA A 16 -30.09 -13.58 54.42
CA ALA A 16 -29.32 -14.72 53.93
C ALA A 16 -28.62 -14.26 52.62
N ALA A 17 -27.36 -14.56 52.32
CA ALA A 17 -26.36 -15.34 53.05
C ALA A 17 -24.98 -14.66 52.97
N LEU A 18 -24.13 -14.87 53.98
CA LEU A 18 -22.78 -14.31 54.03
C LEU A 18 -21.83 -15.30 54.72
N ALA A 19 -21.13 -16.13 53.93
CA ALA A 19 -20.10 -17.06 54.42
C ALA A 19 -19.18 -17.56 53.30
N PHE A 20 -18.52 -16.64 52.58
CA PHE A 20 -17.21 -16.92 51.94
C PHE A 20 -16.42 -15.61 51.72
N SER A 21 -16.05 -14.98 52.83
CA SER A 21 -14.76 -14.28 52.92
C SER A 21 -13.67 -15.33 53.14
N VAL A 22 -12.41 -15.16 52.72
CA VAL A 22 -11.44 -14.24 53.31
C VAL A 22 -10.28 -13.95 52.34
N LEU A 23 -9.98 -12.66 52.15
CA LEU A 23 -8.71 -12.05 51.73
C LEU A 23 -7.97 -12.60 50.50
N PHE A 24 -7.92 -11.79 49.43
CA PHE A 24 -6.72 -10.95 49.24
C PHE A 24 -7.06 -9.63 48.54
N SER A 25 -6.82 -8.53 49.23
CA SER A 25 -6.91 -7.18 48.67
C SER A 25 -5.68 -6.93 47.79
N VAL A 26 -5.77 -7.18 46.49
CA VAL A 26 -4.82 -6.60 45.54
C VAL A 26 -5.49 -5.38 44.93
N ALA A 27 -5.11 -4.20 45.43
CA ALA A 27 -5.33 -2.95 44.73
C ALA A 27 -4.50 -2.97 43.44
N ILE A 28 -5.07 -3.52 42.37
CA ILE A 28 -4.56 -3.28 41.03
C ILE A 28 -4.98 -1.85 40.68
N ASN A 29 -4.14 -0.89 41.07
CA ASN A 29 -3.96 0.36 40.34
C ASN A 29 -3.46 0.00 38.94
N LYS A 30 -4.36 -0.53 38.10
CA LYS A 30 -4.22 -0.42 36.65
C LYS A 30 -4.48 1.04 36.37
N THR A 31 -3.41 1.82 36.37
CA THR A 31 -3.29 2.89 35.40
C THR A 31 -3.62 2.26 34.05
N PHE A 32 -4.86 2.43 33.60
CA PHE A 32 -5.22 2.10 32.24
C PHE A 32 -4.28 2.91 31.37
N ALA A 33 -3.40 2.24 30.62
CA ALA A 33 -2.77 2.88 29.48
C ALA A 33 -3.93 3.38 28.61
N ALA A 34 -3.95 4.69 28.33
CA ALA A 34 -4.98 5.26 27.49
C ALA A 34 -5.05 4.48 26.16
N PRO A 35 -6.24 4.18 25.63
CA PRO A 35 -6.34 3.45 24.37
C PRO A 35 -5.59 4.22 23.29
N THR A 36 -4.72 3.51 22.56
CA THR A 36 -3.88 4.09 21.51
C THR A 36 -4.75 4.53 20.33
N GLY A 37 -5.01 5.83 20.23
CA GLY A 37 -5.68 6.46 19.10
C GLY A 37 -7.21 6.46 19.20
N TYR A 38 -7.77 7.52 19.79
CA TYR A 38 -9.16 7.93 19.59
C TYR A 38 -9.20 9.40 19.11
N TYR A 39 -10.33 9.83 18.55
CA TYR A 39 -10.52 11.21 18.10
C TYR A 39 -11.43 12.02 19.05
N HIS A 40 -11.11 13.30 19.22
CA HIS A 40 -11.91 14.27 19.97
C HIS A 40 -11.87 15.64 19.29
N THR A 41 -12.64 16.60 19.78
CA THR A 41 -12.71 17.94 19.20
C THR A 41 -11.96 18.98 20.03
N ALA A 42 -11.36 19.96 19.36
CA ALA A 42 -10.55 21.01 19.97
C ALA A 42 -10.82 22.33 19.23
N GLY A 43 -11.86 23.04 19.65
CA GLY A 43 -12.46 24.13 18.88
C GLY A 43 -13.05 23.59 17.57
N ASN A 44 -12.75 24.25 16.44
CA ASN A 44 -13.21 23.83 15.11
C ASN A 44 -12.43 22.66 14.46
N ARG A 45 -11.56 21.96 15.21
CA ARG A 45 -10.74 20.83 14.72
C ARG A 45 -11.11 19.51 15.37
N ILE A 46 -11.08 18.44 14.59
CA ILE A 46 -10.98 17.06 15.10
C ILE A 46 -9.48 16.76 15.28
N VAL A 47 -9.11 16.18 16.42
CA VAL A 47 -7.73 15.85 16.80
C VAL A 47 -7.63 14.42 17.34
N ASP A 48 -6.48 13.78 17.15
CA ASP A 48 -6.15 12.48 17.76
C ASP A 48 -5.95 12.61 19.28
N SER A 49 -5.70 11.48 19.97
CA SER A 49 -5.43 11.44 21.41
C SER A 49 -4.17 12.21 21.86
N ASN A 50 -3.31 12.63 20.93
CA ASN A 50 -2.10 13.42 21.17
C ASN A 50 -2.32 14.92 20.85
N GLY A 51 -3.50 15.31 20.36
CA GLY A 51 -3.82 16.68 19.93
C GLY A 51 -3.40 17.01 18.49
N ASN A 52 -2.93 16.04 17.69
CA ASN A 52 -2.63 16.24 16.28
C ASN A 52 -3.94 16.38 15.47
N PRO A 53 -4.06 17.34 14.53
CA PRO A 53 -5.22 17.42 13.65
C PRO A 53 -5.46 16.12 12.89
N ALA A 54 -6.71 15.66 12.88
CA ALA A 54 -7.11 14.50 12.11
C ALA A 54 -6.91 14.74 10.60
N VAL A 55 -6.40 13.72 9.91
CA VAL A 55 -6.20 13.71 8.46
C VAL A 55 -7.18 12.73 7.88
N PHE A 56 -8.27 13.24 7.30
CA PHE A 56 -9.36 12.44 6.74
C PHE A 56 -9.64 12.84 5.30
N ASN A 57 -9.67 11.82 4.43
CA ASN A 57 -10.18 11.87 3.06
C ASN A 57 -11.34 10.88 3.01
N GLY A 58 -12.56 11.41 2.96
CA GLY A 58 -13.77 10.66 3.28
C GLY A 58 -14.61 10.23 2.07
N ILE A 59 -15.26 9.08 2.20
CA ILE A 59 -16.18 8.54 1.18
C ILE A 59 -17.37 7.85 1.85
N ASN A 60 -18.55 7.95 1.23
CA ASN A 60 -19.74 7.20 1.66
C ASN A 60 -19.80 5.89 0.86
N TRP A 61 -19.93 4.75 1.55
CA TRP A 61 -20.20 3.45 0.91
C TRP A 61 -21.51 2.88 1.44
N PHE A 62 -22.59 3.07 0.68
CA PHE A 62 -23.94 2.71 1.11
C PHE A 62 -24.32 1.27 0.74
N GLY A 63 -25.31 0.72 1.46
CA GLY A 63 -25.99 -0.53 1.16
C GLY A 63 -26.58 -1.27 2.39
N PHE A 64 -26.04 -1.06 3.60
CA PHE A 64 -26.63 -1.66 4.82
C PHE A 64 -27.98 -1.01 5.20
N GLU A 65 -28.26 0.18 4.70
CA GLU A 65 -29.52 0.91 4.85
C GLU A 65 -30.60 0.52 3.84
N THR A 66 -30.27 -0.27 2.80
CA THR A 66 -31.25 -0.80 1.86
C THR A 66 -31.70 -2.21 2.25
N SER A 67 -32.64 -2.78 1.49
CA SER A 67 -33.09 -4.16 1.63
C SER A 67 -32.01 -5.22 1.33
N ASN A 68 -30.80 -4.79 0.94
CA ASN A 68 -29.63 -5.65 0.78
C ASN A 68 -29.01 -6.01 2.12
N TYR A 69 -29.10 -5.14 3.12
CA TYR A 69 -28.40 -5.24 4.42
C TYR A 69 -26.89 -5.56 4.26
N ALA A 70 -26.29 -5.03 3.19
CA ALA A 70 -24.92 -5.29 2.77
C ALA A 70 -24.42 -4.13 1.89
N PRO A 71 -23.15 -3.72 1.95
CA PRO A 71 -22.61 -2.72 1.04
C PRO A 71 -22.84 -3.13 -0.42
N HIS A 72 -23.32 -2.20 -1.24
CA HIS A 72 -23.57 -2.52 -2.64
C HIS A 72 -22.27 -2.76 -3.41
N GLY A 73 -22.36 -3.56 -4.48
CA GLY A 73 -21.22 -3.95 -5.32
C GLY A 73 -20.63 -5.34 -4.99
N LEU A 74 -20.97 -5.94 -3.84
CA LEU A 74 -20.49 -7.28 -3.44
C LEU A 74 -21.03 -8.44 -4.31
N TRP A 75 -21.97 -8.17 -5.21
CA TRP A 75 -22.35 -9.09 -6.30
C TRP A 75 -21.32 -9.14 -7.43
N GLN A 76 -20.50 -8.10 -7.59
CA GLN A 76 -19.56 -7.92 -8.69
C GLN A 76 -18.11 -8.17 -8.27
N TYR A 77 -17.67 -7.61 -7.13
CA TYR A 77 -16.28 -7.69 -6.65
C TYR A 77 -16.20 -8.12 -5.18
N SER A 78 -14.99 -8.48 -4.74
CA SER A 78 -14.74 -8.86 -3.35
C SER A 78 -14.69 -7.63 -2.43
N LEU A 79 -15.03 -7.81 -1.15
CA LEU A 79 -14.88 -6.79 -0.11
C LEU A 79 -13.44 -6.25 -0.04
N ASP A 80 -12.44 -7.12 -0.09
CA ASP A 80 -11.03 -6.72 -0.13
C ASP A 80 -10.73 -5.85 -1.37
N SER A 81 -11.25 -6.18 -2.56
CA SER A 81 -11.02 -5.38 -3.77
C SER A 81 -11.59 -3.96 -3.68
N PHE A 82 -12.74 -3.75 -3.02
CA PHE A 82 -13.25 -2.40 -2.78
C PHE A 82 -12.38 -1.65 -1.76
N MET A 83 -11.98 -2.32 -0.68
CA MET A 83 -11.13 -1.72 0.36
C MET A 83 -9.73 -1.35 -0.16
N ASP A 84 -9.15 -2.18 -1.04
CA ASP A 84 -7.89 -1.87 -1.73
C ASP A 84 -8.07 -0.66 -2.67
N LYS A 85 -9.12 -0.63 -3.50
CA LYS A 85 -9.43 0.55 -4.35
C LYS A 85 -9.59 1.84 -3.54
N ILE A 86 -10.37 1.81 -2.45
CA ILE A 86 -10.56 2.95 -1.54
C ILE A 86 -9.20 3.44 -1.01
N LYS A 87 -8.33 2.51 -0.59
CA LYS A 87 -7.00 2.83 -0.07
C LYS A 87 -6.06 3.41 -1.13
N ASP A 88 -5.98 2.76 -2.29
CA ASP A 88 -5.09 3.10 -3.40
C ASP A 88 -5.44 4.47 -4.02
N HIS A 89 -6.73 4.82 -4.02
CA HIS A 89 -7.20 6.15 -4.42
C HIS A 89 -7.09 7.22 -3.31
N GLY A 90 -6.43 6.92 -2.18
CA GLY A 90 -6.07 7.91 -1.16
C GLY A 90 -7.17 8.26 -0.16
N TYR A 91 -8.20 7.43 -0.02
CA TYR A 91 -9.23 7.59 1.02
C TYR A 91 -8.82 6.82 2.29
N ASN A 92 -9.18 7.37 3.45
CA ASN A 92 -8.96 6.74 4.75
C ASN A 92 -10.13 6.91 5.74
N LEU A 93 -11.25 7.46 5.32
CA LEU A 93 -12.45 7.54 6.15
C LEU A 93 -13.67 7.04 5.37
N ILE A 94 -14.42 6.12 5.94
CA ILE A 94 -15.71 5.66 5.40
C ILE A 94 -16.84 6.13 6.31
N ARG A 95 -17.80 6.88 5.75
CA ARG A 95 -19.16 6.98 6.33
C ARG A 95 -19.90 5.72 5.91
N LEU A 96 -20.42 4.97 6.88
CA LEU A 96 -21.08 3.69 6.65
C LEU A 96 -22.59 3.76 7.01
N PRO A 97 -23.44 4.17 6.04
CA PRO A 97 -24.90 4.13 6.15
C PRO A 97 -25.42 2.74 6.54
N PHE A 98 -26.33 2.68 7.52
CA PHE A 98 -27.07 1.46 7.89
C PHE A 98 -28.54 1.75 8.28
N SER A 99 -29.37 0.70 8.32
CA SER A 99 -30.77 0.79 8.78
C SER A 99 -30.97 0.09 10.12
N THR A 100 -31.86 0.61 10.97
CA THR A 100 -32.21 -0.08 12.25
C THR A 100 -32.80 -1.48 12.00
N GLN A 101 -33.58 -1.64 10.92
CA GLN A 101 -34.12 -2.92 10.46
C GLN A 101 -33.06 -4.04 10.29
N MET A 102 -31.79 -3.71 10.05
CA MET A 102 -30.74 -4.73 9.89
C MET A 102 -30.54 -5.59 11.16
N PHE A 103 -31.00 -5.12 12.33
CA PHE A 103 -30.92 -5.84 13.60
C PHE A 103 -32.21 -6.64 13.92
N ASP A 104 -33.25 -6.52 13.11
CA ASP A 104 -34.50 -7.27 13.30
C ASP A 104 -34.35 -8.73 12.88
N SER A 105 -35.06 -9.63 13.56
CA SER A 105 -35.03 -11.06 13.30
C SER A 105 -35.53 -11.38 11.88
N GLY A 106 -34.65 -11.94 11.04
CA GLY A 106 -34.95 -12.31 9.65
C GLY A 106 -34.34 -11.37 8.60
N SER A 107 -33.78 -10.23 9.01
CA SER A 107 -32.95 -9.41 8.12
C SER A 107 -31.65 -10.15 7.80
N MET A 108 -31.45 -10.49 6.52
CA MET A 108 -30.30 -11.26 6.05
C MET A 108 -29.60 -10.56 4.89
N PRO A 109 -28.25 -10.44 4.91
CA PRO A 109 -27.49 -9.88 3.80
C PRO A 109 -27.75 -10.62 2.49
N ASN A 110 -27.92 -9.87 1.41
CA ASN A 110 -28.16 -10.41 0.07
C ASN A 110 -27.45 -9.59 -1.02
N SER A 111 -27.55 -10.05 -2.27
CA SER A 111 -26.75 -9.56 -3.41
C SER A 111 -25.24 -9.64 -3.17
N ILE A 112 -24.78 -10.73 -2.56
CA ILE A 112 -23.37 -11.06 -2.37
C ILE A 112 -23.04 -12.24 -3.28
N ASN A 113 -21.96 -12.15 -4.06
CA ASN A 113 -21.52 -13.21 -4.95
C ASN A 113 -20.68 -14.24 -4.19
N THR A 114 -21.19 -15.47 -4.11
CA THR A 114 -20.61 -16.59 -3.34
C THR A 114 -19.22 -16.99 -3.81
N ASN A 115 -18.85 -16.71 -5.06
CA ASN A 115 -17.55 -17.08 -5.61
C ASN A 115 -16.46 -16.06 -5.28
N THR A 116 -16.81 -14.77 -5.19
CA THR A 116 -15.87 -13.68 -4.88
C THR A 116 -15.85 -13.30 -3.41
N ASN A 117 -16.90 -13.64 -2.65
CA ASN A 117 -17.05 -13.34 -1.23
C ASN A 117 -17.57 -14.57 -0.42
N PRO A 118 -16.92 -15.74 -0.51
CA PRO A 118 -17.41 -16.97 0.13
C PRO A 118 -17.48 -16.88 1.67
N ASP A 119 -16.63 -16.07 2.30
CA ASP A 119 -16.57 -15.90 3.76
C ASP A 119 -17.61 -14.92 4.32
N LEU A 120 -18.36 -14.23 3.46
CA LEU A 120 -19.45 -13.32 3.83
C LEU A 120 -20.83 -14.00 3.83
N ILE A 121 -20.93 -15.22 3.31
CA ILE A 121 -22.19 -15.93 3.10
C ILE A 121 -22.72 -16.50 4.42
N GLY A 122 -23.99 -16.23 4.71
CA GLY A 122 -24.67 -16.71 5.93
C GLY A 122 -24.39 -15.89 7.19
N LEU A 123 -23.58 -14.84 7.11
CA LEU A 123 -23.41 -13.87 8.19
C LEU A 123 -24.71 -13.10 8.42
N THR A 124 -24.98 -12.70 9.66
CA THR A 124 -26.00 -11.68 9.96
C THR A 124 -25.53 -10.29 9.49
N PRO A 125 -26.41 -9.28 9.36
CA PRO A 125 -25.99 -7.95 8.93
C PRO A 125 -24.95 -7.30 9.86
N LEU A 126 -25.04 -7.53 11.18
CA LEU A 126 -24.01 -7.06 12.13
C LEU A 126 -22.67 -7.79 11.95
N GLN A 127 -22.68 -9.11 11.73
CA GLN A 127 -21.46 -9.87 11.45
C GLN A 127 -20.81 -9.48 10.10
N LEU A 128 -21.61 -9.08 9.11
CA LEU A 128 -21.09 -8.50 7.87
C LEU A 128 -20.50 -7.10 8.11
N MET A 129 -21.12 -6.28 8.96
CA MET A 129 -20.56 -4.99 9.38
C MET A 129 -19.21 -5.18 10.11
N ASP A 130 -19.10 -6.18 10.99
CA ASP A 130 -17.84 -6.56 11.63
C ASP A 130 -16.74 -6.86 10.60
N LYS A 131 -17.07 -7.61 9.54
CA LYS A 131 -16.14 -7.91 8.44
C LYS A 131 -15.72 -6.65 7.69
N VAL A 132 -16.65 -5.77 7.35
CA VAL A 132 -16.35 -4.48 6.68
C VAL A 132 -15.40 -3.65 7.55
N ILE A 133 -15.69 -3.51 8.84
CA ILE A 133 -14.86 -2.73 9.77
C ILE A 133 -13.49 -3.38 9.98
N GLN A 134 -13.43 -4.72 10.11
CA GLN A 134 -12.16 -5.44 10.16
C GLN A 134 -11.29 -5.13 8.93
N LYS A 135 -11.86 -5.24 7.72
CA LYS A 135 -11.15 -5.02 6.45
C LYS A 135 -10.72 -3.57 6.23
N ALA A 136 -11.47 -2.60 6.78
CA ALA A 136 -11.07 -1.20 6.82
C ALA A 136 -9.89 -0.98 7.79
N GLY A 137 -9.97 -1.54 9.00
CA GLY A 137 -8.93 -1.46 10.03
C GLY A 137 -7.60 -2.07 9.59
N GLU A 138 -7.63 -3.22 8.91
CA GLU A 138 -6.45 -3.88 8.29
C GLU A 138 -5.68 -2.96 7.32
N ARG A 139 -6.34 -1.93 6.77
CA ARG A 139 -5.76 -0.95 5.83
C ARG A 139 -5.55 0.44 6.44
N GLY A 140 -5.84 0.62 7.74
CA GLY A 140 -5.81 1.92 8.40
C GLY A 140 -6.83 2.91 7.82
N ILE A 141 -8.01 2.42 7.44
CA ILE A 141 -9.17 3.21 7.05
C ILE A 141 -10.07 3.32 8.28
N GLN A 142 -10.32 4.54 8.77
CA GLN A 142 -11.29 4.81 9.81
C GLN A 142 -12.73 4.67 9.28
N VAL A 143 -13.67 4.36 10.17
CA VAL A 143 -15.11 4.26 9.90
C VAL A 143 -15.87 5.10 10.92
N PHE A 144 -16.90 5.82 10.50
CA PHE A 144 -17.99 6.19 11.40
C PHE A 144 -19.30 5.61 10.88
N LEU A 145 -20.12 5.16 11.82
CA LEU A 145 -21.41 4.54 11.51
C LEU A 145 -22.46 5.63 11.35
N ASP A 146 -23.35 5.47 10.38
CA ASP A 146 -24.45 6.39 10.11
C ASP A 146 -25.77 5.63 10.21
N ARG A 147 -26.65 6.02 11.16
CA ARG A 147 -28.04 5.53 11.19
C ARG A 147 -28.80 6.25 10.08
N HIS A 148 -28.64 5.72 8.88
CA HIS A 148 -29.15 6.32 7.66
C HIS A 148 -30.66 6.23 7.56
N ARG A 149 -31.27 5.14 8.06
CA ARG A 149 -32.72 4.90 7.98
C ARG A 149 -33.26 4.13 9.19
N PRO A 150 -34.57 4.22 9.49
CA PRO A 150 -35.21 3.28 10.40
C PRO A 150 -35.30 1.90 9.74
N ASP A 151 -35.67 1.84 8.46
CA ASP A 151 -35.83 0.63 7.68
C ASP A 151 -35.39 0.79 6.21
N SER A 152 -35.39 -0.32 5.49
CA SER A 152 -35.00 -0.38 4.08
C SER A 152 -35.94 0.35 3.12
N GLY A 153 -37.15 0.73 3.57
CA GLY A 153 -38.17 1.35 2.73
C GLY A 153 -37.89 2.81 2.36
N GLY A 154 -37.14 3.53 3.19
CA GLY A 154 -36.79 4.92 2.91
C GLY A 154 -36.32 5.70 4.14
N GLN A 155 -36.03 6.98 3.93
CA GLN A 155 -35.64 7.88 5.00
C GLN A 155 -36.86 8.38 5.79
N SER A 156 -36.69 8.60 7.10
CA SER A 156 -37.69 9.21 7.98
C SER A 156 -37.39 10.68 8.28
N GLU A 157 -38.44 11.49 8.46
CA GLU A 157 -38.31 12.89 8.92
C GLU A 157 -37.62 13.03 10.28
N LEU A 158 -37.90 12.07 11.18
CA LEU A 158 -37.46 12.04 12.57
C LEU A 158 -36.68 10.76 12.85
N TRP A 159 -35.89 10.76 13.93
CA TRP A 159 -35.10 9.63 14.43
C TRP A 159 -35.93 8.44 14.95
N TYR A 160 -37.25 8.47 14.77
CA TYR A 160 -38.18 7.40 15.13
C TYR A 160 -39.35 7.33 14.14
N THR A 161 -40.02 6.17 14.12
CA THR A 161 -41.27 5.93 13.41
C THR A 161 -42.25 5.20 14.34
N ALA A 162 -43.46 4.87 13.84
CA ALA A 162 -44.38 4.01 14.57
C ALA A 162 -43.84 2.57 14.80
N GLN A 163 -42.92 2.11 13.94
CA GLN A 163 -42.29 0.79 14.05
C GLN A 163 -41.00 0.82 14.88
N TYR A 164 -40.18 1.86 14.71
CA TYR A 164 -38.89 2.01 15.42
C TYR A 164 -38.94 3.22 16.33
N SER A 165 -39.20 3.01 17.62
CA SER A 165 -39.27 4.07 18.61
C SER A 165 -37.90 4.73 18.85
N GLU A 166 -37.90 5.95 19.40
CA GLU A 166 -36.66 6.61 19.85
C GLU A 166 -35.85 5.75 20.81
N GLN A 167 -36.51 5.03 21.72
CA GLN A 167 -35.82 4.15 22.67
C GLN A 167 -35.15 2.97 21.95
N ARG A 168 -35.75 2.43 20.88
CA ARG A 168 -35.11 1.39 20.05
C ARG A 168 -33.85 1.96 19.39
N TRP A 169 -33.96 3.10 18.73
CA TRP A 169 -32.83 3.83 18.12
C TRP A 169 -31.68 4.09 19.09
N ILE A 170 -31.97 4.57 20.32
CA ILE A 170 -30.96 4.77 21.36
C ILE A 170 -30.35 3.43 21.81
N ASN A 171 -31.15 2.37 21.97
CA ASN A 171 -30.65 1.06 22.39
C ASN A 171 -29.72 0.42 21.34
N ASP A 172 -30.06 0.52 20.06
CA ASP A 172 -29.22 0.00 18.97
C ASP A 172 -27.88 0.77 18.90
N TRP A 173 -27.93 2.09 19.11
CA TRP A 173 -26.72 2.92 19.22
C TRP A 173 -25.83 2.53 20.41
N VAL A 174 -26.42 2.29 21.58
CA VAL A 174 -25.70 1.81 22.76
C VAL A 174 -25.10 0.42 22.51
N MET A 175 -25.81 -0.47 21.83
CA MET A 175 -25.32 -1.79 21.43
C MET A 175 -24.08 -1.68 20.54
N LEU A 176 -24.13 -0.86 19.48
CA LEU A 176 -22.98 -0.63 18.58
C LEU A 176 -21.79 0.01 19.32
N ALA A 177 -22.05 0.96 20.21
CA ALA A 177 -21.03 1.63 21.02
C ALA A 177 -20.31 0.66 21.96
N GLN A 178 -21.04 -0.27 22.59
CA GLN A 178 -20.48 -1.34 23.43
C GLN A 178 -19.69 -2.37 22.60
N HIS A 179 -20.27 -2.80 21.48
CA HIS A 179 -19.71 -3.83 20.60
C HIS A 179 -18.35 -3.41 20.01
N TYR A 180 -18.22 -2.15 19.58
CA TYR A 180 -16.98 -1.60 19.02
C TYR A 180 -16.12 -0.82 20.03
N ALA A 181 -16.39 -0.89 21.34
CA ALA A 181 -15.72 -0.06 22.37
C ALA A 181 -14.18 -0.16 22.39
N ASN A 182 -13.62 -1.28 21.94
CA ASN A 182 -12.18 -1.53 21.87
C ASN A 182 -11.64 -1.59 20.42
N ASN A 183 -12.42 -1.18 19.42
CA ASN A 183 -12.02 -1.18 18.02
C ASN A 183 -11.70 0.25 17.55
N PRO A 184 -10.41 0.64 17.42
CA PRO A 184 -10.01 2.00 17.04
C PRO A 184 -10.38 2.37 15.59
N THR A 185 -10.84 1.40 14.79
CA THR A 185 -11.35 1.63 13.44
C THR A 185 -12.63 2.45 13.48
N VAL A 186 -13.53 2.21 14.45
CA VAL A 186 -14.81 2.93 14.55
C VAL A 186 -14.64 4.15 15.43
N ILE A 187 -14.71 5.34 14.82
CA ILE A 187 -14.35 6.61 15.47
C ILE A 187 -15.53 7.40 16.02
N GLY A 188 -16.77 7.06 15.63
CA GLY A 188 -17.94 7.82 16.03
C GLY A 188 -19.26 7.31 15.45
N ALA A 189 -20.32 8.01 15.87
CA ALA A 189 -21.71 7.77 15.49
C ALA A 189 -22.31 9.04 14.87
N ASP A 190 -22.74 8.93 13.61
CA ASP A 190 -23.58 9.91 12.92
C ASP A 190 -25.04 9.56 13.19
N LEU A 191 -25.63 10.32 14.12
CA LEU A 191 -26.71 9.84 14.97
C LEU A 191 -27.98 9.47 14.19
N HIS A 192 -28.29 10.24 13.16
CA HIS A 192 -29.37 10.01 12.23
C HIS A 192 -29.14 10.89 10.99
N ASN A 193 -29.05 10.25 9.82
CA ASN A 193 -29.03 10.93 8.54
C ASN A 193 -30.23 11.87 8.38
N GLU A 194 -30.01 13.00 7.73
CA GLU A 194 -30.97 13.92 7.13
C GLU A 194 -32.33 14.09 7.85
N PRO A 195 -32.38 14.54 9.12
CA PRO A 195 -33.65 14.89 9.74
C PRO A 195 -34.30 16.06 8.98
N HIS A 196 -35.60 16.00 8.75
CA HIS A 196 -36.31 16.93 7.86
C HIS A 196 -37.81 17.01 8.17
N GLY A 197 -38.57 17.74 7.34
CA GLY A 197 -40.02 17.83 7.44
C GLY A 197 -40.48 18.45 8.76
N THR A 198 -41.01 17.63 9.67
CA THR A 198 -41.43 18.04 11.03
C THR A 198 -40.28 18.15 12.05
N ALA A 199 -39.06 17.73 11.72
CA ALA A 199 -37.88 18.00 12.53
C ALA A 199 -37.69 19.51 12.77
N SER A 200 -37.22 19.86 13.97
CA SER A 200 -37.03 21.25 14.44
C SER A 200 -35.76 21.39 15.26
N TRP A 201 -35.32 22.63 15.51
CA TRP A 201 -34.11 22.88 16.31
C TRP A 201 -34.32 24.01 17.31
N GLY A 202 -34.07 23.75 18.60
CA GLY A 202 -34.12 24.75 19.66
C GLY A 202 -35.55 25.15 20.07
N THR A 203 -36.57 24.44 19.60
CA THR A 203 -37.98 24.66 19.96
C THR A 203 -38.30 24.19 21.38
N GLY A 204 -37.48 23.31 21.97
CA GLY A 204 -37.72 22.71 23.27
C GLY A 204 -38.74 21.55 23.25
N VAL A 205 -39.34 21.25 22.11
CA VAL A 205 -40.34 20.18 21.96
C VAL A 205 -39.63 18.84 21.80
N LEU A 206 -39.55 18.04 22.86
CA LEU A 206 -38.76 16.79 22.90
C LEU A 206 -39.01 15.81 21.75
N ALA A 207 -40.22 15.79 21.19
CA ALA A 207 -40.63 14.93 20.08
C ALA A 207 -40.10 15.36 18.71
N THR A 208 -39.71 16.62 18.52
CA THR A 208 -39.27 17.16 17.22
C THR A 208 -38.00 17.99 17.28
N ASP A 209 -37.50 18.39 18.46
CA ASP A 209 -36.24 19.14 18.61
C ASP A 209 -35.04 18.20 18.48
N TRP A 210 -34.46 18.16 17.28
CA TRP A 210 -33.34 17.28 16.90
C TRP A 210 -32.11 17.49 17.79
N ARG A 211 -31.86 18.73 18.24
CA ARG A 211 -30.80 19.02 19.21
C ARG A 211 -31.00 18.23 20.51
N LEU A 212 -32.23 18.21 21.04
CA LEU A 212 -32.55 17.49 22.27
C LEU A 212 -32.46 15.98 22.09
N ALA A 213 -32.82 15.45 20.91
CA ALA A 213 -32.67 14.03 20.60
C ALA A 213 -31.19 13.64 20.48
N SER A 214 -30.38 14.48 19.82
CA SER A 214 -28.93 14.33 19.72
C SER A 214 -28.25 14.31 21.09
N GLU A 215 -28.70 15.15 22.02
CA GLU A 215 -28.23 15.14 23.41
C GLU A 215 -28.60 13.84 24.13
N ARG A 216 -29.81 13.29 23.94
CA ARG A 216 -30.23 12.02 24.57
C ARG A 216 -29.43 10.84 24.03
N ALA A 217 -29.38 10.66 22.71
CA ALA A 217 -28.64 9.57 22.07
C ALA A 217 -27.13 9.69 22.29
N GLY A 218 -26.54 10.87 22.06
CA GLY A 218 -25.12 11.11 22.25
C GLY A 218 -24.66 10.85 23.68
N ASN A 219 -25.44 11.24 24.70
CA ASN A 219 -25.11 10.94 26.10
C ASN A 219 -25.23 9.45 26.44
N ALA A 220 -26.20 8.73 25.86
CA ALA A 220 -26.31 7.28 26.04
C ALA A 220 -25.13 6.52 25.39
N ILE A 221 -24.75 6.91 24.15
CA ILE A 221 -23.58 6.39 23.45
C ILE A 221 -22.30 6.65 24.26
N LEU A 222 -22.09 7.88 24.74
CA LEU A 222 -20.88 8.25 25.48
C LEU A 222 -20.78 7.60 26.87
N ALA A 223 -21.91 7.20 27.46
CA ALA A 223 -21.91 6.38 28.67
C ALA A 223 -21.46 4.92 28.41
N ALA A 224 -21.68 4.41 27.18
CA ALA A 224 -21.21 3.10 26.75
C ALA A 224 -19.77 3.12 26.19
N ASN A 225 -19.43 4.16 25.42
CA ASN A 225 -18.12 4.36 24.80
C ASN A 225 -17.74 5.85 24.86
N PRO A 226 -16.95 6.28 25.86
CA PRO A 226 -16.62 7.70 26.05
C PRO A 226 -15.63 8.26 25.03
N ASN A 227 -15.15 7.45 24.08
CA ASN A 227 -14.09 7.79 23.12
C ASN A 227 -14.61 8.17 21.71
N TRP A 228 -15.87 7.89 21.42
CA TRP A 228 -16.49 8.18 20.12
C TRP A 228 -16.79 9.67 19.92
N LEU A 229 -16.60 10.13 18.68
CA LEU A 229 -17.19 11.37 18.19
C LEU A 229 -18.71 11.19 18.06
N ILE A 230 -19.46 12.23 18.41
CA ILE A 230 -20.91 12.32 18.19
C ILE A 230 -21.10 13.30 17.04
N ILE A 231 -21.47 12.76 15.89
CA ILE A 231 -21.65 13.48 14.64
C ILE A 231 -23.14 13.83 14.54
N VAL A 232 -23.44 15.12 14.35
CA VAL A 232 -24.80 15.67 14.38
C VAL A 232 -25.06 16.48 13.12
N GLU A 233 -25.94 15.96 12.26
CA GLU A 233 -26.43 16.69 11.09
C GLU A 233 -27.36 17.84 11.47
N GLY A 234 -27.62 18.74 10.51
CA GLY A 234 -28.64 19.77 10.62
C GLY A 234 -30.06 19.22 10.46
N ILE A 235 -30.99 20.10 10.11
CA ILE A 235 -32.36 19.73 9.70
C ILE A 235 -32.70 20.36 8.34
N SER A 236 -33.93 20.23 7.83
CA SER A 236 -34.36 21.01 6.65
C SER A 236 -34.81 22.43 7.02
N SER A 237 -35.68 22.56 8.02
CA SER A 237 -36.54 23.72 8.29
C SER A 237 -36.88 23.79 9.78
N ASN A 238 -37.67 24.77 10.24
CA ASN A 238 -38.15 24.85 11.63
C ASN A 238 -37.06 25.06 12.71
N VAL A 239 -36.03 25.84 12.38
CA VAL A 239 -35.07 26.36 13.37
C VAL A 239 -35.72 27.48 14.17
N GLN A 240 -35.66 27.41 15.50
CA GLN A 240 -36.31 28.38 16.41
C GLN A 240 -35.77 29.81 16.21
N GLY A 241 -36.66 30.71 15.80
CA GLY A 241 -36.35 32.13 15.55
C GLY A 241 -35.80 32.44 14.15
N GLU A 242 -35.72 31.43 13.28
CA GLU A 242 -35.20 31.55 11.91
C GLU A 242 -36.27 31.21 10.87
N THR A 243 -36.09 31.70 9.64
CA THR A 243 -36.95 31.37 8.49
C THR A 243 -36.14 30.79 7.34
N GLY A 244 -36.83 30.07 6.44
CA GLY A 244 -36.25 29.39 5.29
C GLY A 244 -36.17 27.87 5.46
N SER A 245 -35.95 27.20 4.34
CA SER A 245 -35.60 25.77 4.27
C SER A 245 -34.26 25.63 3.58
N TYR A 246 -33.53 24.58 3.94
CA TYR A 246 -32.29 24.16 3.31
C TYR A 246 -32.37 22.69 2.88
N TRP A 247 -31.23 22.12 2.49
CA TRP A 247 -31.07 20.68 2.37
C TRP A 247 -31.50 19.96 3.65
N TRP A 248 -32.05 18.76 3.50
CA TRP A 248 -32.23 17.84 4.63
C TRP A 248 -30.84 17.57 5.24
N GLY A 249 -30.72 17.49 6.57
CA GLY A 249 -29.41 17.42 7.24
C GLY A 249 -28.50 18.66 7.12
N GLY A 250 -28.88 19.70 6.36
CA GLY A 250 -27.99 20.84 6.06
C GLY A 250 -28.18 22.10 6.92
N ASN A 251 -29.36 22.31 7.51
CA ASN A 251 -29.68 23.54 8.24
C ASN A 251 -29.17 23.49 9.69
N LEU A 252 -28.00 24.10 9.93
CA LEU A 252 -27.36 24.20 11.25
C LEU A 252 -27.43 25.62 11.86
N LYS A 253 -28.32 26.48 11.36
CA LYS A 253 -28.51 27.85 11.90
C LYS A 253 -28.82 27.88 13.40
N GLY A 254 -29.49 26.82 13.88
CA GLY A 254 -29.86 26.68 15.29
C GLY A 254 -28.67 26.55 16.26
N VAL A 255 -27.49 26.12 15.79
CA VAL A 255 -26.31 25.90 16.64
C VAL A 255 -25.84 27.17 17.36
N LYS A 256 -25.98 28.35 16.73
CA LYS A 256 -25.56 29.64 17.30
C LYS A 256 -26.23 29.96 18.64
N ASN A 257 -27.52 29.68 18.74
CA ASN A 257 -28.36 29.99 19.91
C ASN A 257 -28.61 28.74 20.78
N TYR A 258 -28.65 27.57 20.15
CA TYR A 258 -29.01 26.29 20.76
C TYR A 258 -28.01 25.20 20.34
N PRO A 259 -26.74 25.25 20.78
CA PRO A 259 -25.79 24.19 20.49
C PRO A 259 -26.15 22.89 21.22
N VAL A 260 -25.81 21.74 20.63
CA VAL A 260 -25.84 20.42 21.29
C VAL A 260 -24.84 20.40 22.44
N ARG A 261 -25.27 19.93 23.62
CA ARG A 261 -24.47 19.85 24.85
C ARG A 261 -24.44 18.42 25.40
N LEU A 262 -23.26 17.81 25.36
CA LEU A 262 -23.03 16.46 25.85
C LEU A 262 -22.34 16.47 27.22
N ASN A 263 -22.59 15.45 28.02
CA ASN A 263 -22.01 15.23 29.35
C ASN A 263 -20.50 14.97 29.28
N VAL A 264 -20.02 14.42 28.17
CA VAL A 264 -18.58 14.33 27.85
C VAL A 264 -18.26 15.46 26.87
N ALA A 265 -17.46 16.42 27.32
CA ALA A 265 -16.99 17.52 26.50
C ALA A 265 -16.12 17.04 25.33
N ASN A 266 -15.94 17.90 24.32
CA ASN A 266 -15.02 17.68 23.19
C ASN A 266 -15.38 16.47 22.29
N ARG A 267 -16.69 16.19 22.12
CA ARG A 267 -17.19 15.06 21.31
C ARG A 267 -18.08 15.45 20.12
N VAL A 268 -18.71 16.64 20.13
CA VAL A 268 -19.63 17.07 19.06
C VAL A 268 -18.86 17.48 17.81
N VAL A 269 -19.23 16.90 16.67
CA VAL A 269 -18.91 17.34 15.30
C VAL A 269 -20.23 17.64 14.61
N TYR A 270 -20.34 18.77 13.91
CA TYR A 270 -21.54 19.04 13.11
C TYR A 270 -21.33 18.64 11.65
N SER A 271 -22.37 18.04 11.06
CA SER A 271 -22.29 17.37 9.76
C SER A 271 -23.33 17.87 8.75
N PRO A 272 -23.13 19.04 8.12
CA PRO A 272 -24.06 19.52 7.09
C PRO A 272 -24.01 18.63 5.86
N HIS A 273 -25.18 18.36 5.28
CA HIS A 273 -25.33 17.88 3.92
C HIS A 273 -25.59 19.04 2.97
N ASP A 274 -24.93 19.03 1.81
CA ASP A 274 -25.06 20.07 0.79
C ASP A 274 -24.97 19.46 -0.61
N TYR A 275 -25.95 19.76 -1.45
CA TYR A 275 -26.08 19.15 -2.79
C TYR A 275 -26.19 20.17 -3.91
N GLY A 276 -25.98 19.71 -5.14
CA GLY A 276 -26.05 20.51 -6.35
C GLY A 276 -27.44 20.52 -7.02
N PRO A 277 -27.59 21.28 -8.12
CA PRO A 277 -28.83 21.33 -8.90
C PRO A 277 -29.25 20.00 -9.54
N GLY A 278 -28.36 18.99 -9.59
CA GLY A 278 -28.69 17.64 -10.05
C GLY A 278 -29.56 16.84 -9.07
N VAL A 279 -29.52 17.18 -7.77
CA VAL A 279 -30.33 16.55 -6.72
C VAL A 279 -31.64 17.32 -6.51
N SER A 280 -31.57 18.65 -6.41
CA SER A 280 -32.78 19.49 -6.36
C SER A 280 -32.55 20.91 -6.86
N ALA A 281 -33.55 21.47 -7.54
CA ALA A 281 -33.50 22.80 -8.15
C ALA A 281 -33.77 23.90 -7.11
N GLN A 282 -32.75 24.28 -6.35
CA GLN A 282 -32.83 25.37 -5.37
C GLN A 282 -32.74 26.76 -6.01
N THR A 283 -33.41 27.75 -5.42
CA THR A 283 -33.52 29.11 -5.97
C THR A 283 -32.18 29.84 -6.08
N TRP A 284 -31.24 29.58 -5.17
CA TRP A 284 -29.91 30.19 -5.15
C TRP A 284 -29.00 29.74 -6.30
N PHE A 285 -29.34 28.67 -7.03
CA PHE A 285 -28.64 28.30 -8.27
C PHE A 285 -29.04 29.16 -9.48
N ASN A 286 -30.16 29.90 -9.39
CA ASN A 286 -30.62 30.84 -10.41
C ASN A 286 -30.18 32.30 -10.13
N ASP A 287 -29.40 32.52 -9.07
CA ASP A 287 -28.83 33.83 -8.76
C ASP A 287 -27.85 34.26 -9.87
N SER A 288 -27.91 35.53 -10.30
CA SER A 288 -27.05 36.05 -11.37
C SER A 288 -25.56 36.03 -11.03
N SER A 289 -25.22 35.93 -9.74
CA SER A 289 -23.86 35.80 -9.23
C SER A 289 -23.39 34.35 -9.04
N PHE A 290 -24.23 33.34 -9.28
CA PHE A 290 -23.86 31.93 -9.12
C PHE A 290 -22.63 31.55 -9.98
N PRO A 291 -21.62 30.84 -9.44
CA PRO A 291 -21.55 30.21 -8.11
C PRO A 291 -20.89 31.07 -7.02
N SER A 292 -20.65 32.36 -7.24
CA SER A 292 -19.94 33.23 -6.28
C SER A 292 -20.74 33.61 -5.03
N ASN A 293 -22.08 33.48 -5.06
CA ASN A 293 -22.95 33.59 -3.89
C ASN A 293 -22.78 32.45 -2.87
N MET A 294 -22.41 31.24 -3.32
CA MET A 294 -22.47 30.02 -2.51
C MET A 294 -21.68 30.09 -1.18
N PRO A 295 -20.45 30.65 -1.10
CA PRO A 295 -19.73 30.79 0.17
C PRO A 295 -20.49 31.55 1.26
N ALA A 296 -21.20 32.62 0.91
CA ALA A 296 -21.99 33.41 1.86
C ALA A 296 -23.26 32.65 2.30
N LEU A 297 -23.83 31.84 1.40
CA LEU A 297 -24.95 30.96 1.73
C LEU A 297 -24.51 29.87 2.73
N TRP A 298 -23.43 29.13 2.42
CA TRP A 298 -22.85 28.12 3.31
C TRP A 298 -22.46 28.69 4.67
N ASP A 299 -21.79 29.86 4.69
CA ASP A 299 -21.49 30.59 5.92
C ASP A 299 -22.75 30.86 6.76
N SER A 300 -23.86 31.26 6.13
CA SER A 300 -25.11 31.58 6.84
C SER A 300 -25.85 30.37 7.42
N TYR A 301 -25.62 29.15 6.90
CA TYR A 301 -26.30 27.93 7.36
C TYR A 301 -25.45 27.07 8.29
N TRP A 302 -24.16 26.89 8.00
CA TRP A 302 -23.30 25.95 8.72
C TRP A 302 -21.82 26.38 8.80
N GLY A 303 -21.31 27.11 7.82
CA GLY A 303 -19.91 27.53 7.75
C GLY A 303 -19.45 28.44 8.89
N TYR A 304 -20.35 29.27 9.44
CA TYR A 304 -20.07 30.10 10.61
C TYR A 304 -19.61 29.29 11.82
N ILE A 305 -20.05 28.03 11.99
CA ILE A 305 -19.71 27.17 13.14
C ILE A 305 -18.21 26.90 13.18
N HIS A 306 -17.61 26.63 12.01
CA HIS A 306 -16.17 26.49 11.89
C HIS A 306 -15.46 27.84 12.06
N LYS A 307 -15.94 28.90 11.40
CA LYS A 307 -15.30 30.23 11.38
C LYS A 307 -15.31 30.95 12.74
N GLU A 308 -16.38 30.77 13.52
CA GLU A 308 -16.53 31.28 14.90
C GLU A 308 -15.88 30.35 15.95
N ASN A 309 -15.17 29.29 15.51
CA ASN A 309 -14.48 28.32 16.36
C ASN A 309 -15.39 27.56 17.36
N ILE A 310 -16.67 27.36 16.99
CA ILE A 310 -17.67 26.72 17.85
C ILE A 310 -17.44 25.20 17.95
N ALA A 311 -17.31 24.54 16.80
CA ALA A 311 -17.13 23.09 16.68
C ALA A 311 -16.61 22.73 15.27
N PRO A 312 -16.11 21.50 15.03
CA PRO A 312 -15.68 21.08 13.71
C PRO A 312 -16.87 20.89 12.77
N ILE A 313 -16.67 21.22 11.50
CA ILE A 313 -17.60 20.91 10.41
C ILE A 313 -17.01 19.77 9.57
N LEU A 314 -17.80 18.72 9.39
CA LEU A 314 -17.55 17.61 8.48
C LEU A 314 -18.67 17.63 7.43
N ALA A 315 -18.42 18.00 6.18
CA ALA A 315 -19.45 17.91 5.15
C ALA A 315 -19.80 16.43 4.91
N GLY A 316 -20.90 15.96 5.51
CA GLY A 316 -21.24 14.54 5.66
C GLY A 316 -21.60 13.88 4.33
N GLU A 317 -22.29 14.64 3.49
CA GLU A 317 -22.57 14.29 2.11
C GLU A 317 -22.50 15.53 1.22
N PHE A 318 -21.82 15.36 0.09
CA PHE A 318 -21.91 16.23 -1.08
C PHE A 318 -21.58 15.40 -2.33
N GLY A 319 -22.28 15.65 -3.44
CA GLY A 319 -22.15 14.86 -4.65
C GLY A 319 -22.92 15.42 -5.84
N GLY A 320 -22.65 14.85 -7.02
CA GLY A 320 -23.29 15.22 -8.28
C GLY A 320 -22.67 14.49 -9.48
N ARG A 321 -23.40 14.39 -10.60
CA ARG A 321 -22.96 13.64 -11.79
C ARG A 321 -21.85 14.35 -12.56
N GLY A 322 -22.00 15.64 -12.83
CA GLY A 322 -21.06 16.48 -13.58
C GLY A 322 -20.07 17.25 -12.68
N VAL A 323 -18.79 17.24 -13.06
CA VAL A 323 -17.69 17.98 -12.41
C VAL A 323 -16.96 18.95 -13.36
N ASP A 324 -17.57 19.22 -14.52
CA ASP A 324 -17.03 20.16 -15.50
C ASP A 324 -17.11 21.62 -15.02
N THR A 325 -16.53 22.56 -15.76
CA THR A 325 -16.47 23.98 -15.36
C THR A 325 -17.58 24.85 -15.96
N VAL A 326 -18.50 24.30 -16.75
CA VAL A 326 -19.51 25.06 -17.50
C VAL A 326 -20.95 24.82 -17.04
N SER A 327 -21.30 23.59 -16.67
CA SER A 327 -22.60 23.18 -16.15
C SER A 327 -22.85 23.76 -14.75
N ALA A 328 -24.13 23.90 -14.37
CA ALA A 328 -24.48 24.40 -13.04
C ALA A 328 -24.03 23.44 -11.93
N GLU A 329 -24.15 22.13 -12.15
CA GLU A 329 -23.72 21.10 -11.20
C GLU A 329 -22.20 21.09 -11.03
N GLY A 330 -21.45 21.10 -12.15
CA GLY A 330 -20.00 21.11 -12.11
C GLY A 330 -19.43 22.40 -11.51
N LYS A 331 -20.04 23.57 -11.80
CA LYS A 331 -19.73 24.83 -11.11
C LYS A 331 -19.97 24.76 -9.61
N TRP A 332 -21.07 24.16 -9.17
CA TRP A 332 -21.36 23.99 -7.75
C TRP A 332 -20.36 23.03 -7.07
N GLN A 333 -20.12 21.83 -7.62
CA GLN A 333 -19.20 20.86 -7.04
C GLN A 333 -17.78 21.44 -6.92
N ASN A 334 -17.27 22.07 -7.98
CA ASN A 334 -15.95 22.70 -7.95
C ASN A 334 -15.88 23.80 -6.88
N LYS A 335 -16.95 24.60 -6.72
CA LYS A 335 -17.00 25.70 -5.75
C LYS A 335 -17.11 25.24 -4.30
N LEU A 336 -17.83 24.15 -4.02
CA LEU A 336 -17.90 23.57 -2.68
C LEU A 336 -16.56 22.96 -2.28
N VAL A 337 -15.90 22.26 -3.21
CA VAL A 337 -14.54 21.74 -3.00
C VAL A 337 -13.54 22.89 -2.75
N ASP A 338 -13.63 24.00 -3.49
CA ASP A 338 -12.81 25.20 -3.20
C ASP A 338 -13.08 25.74 -1.79
N TYR A 339 -14.36 25.82 -1.38
CA TYR A 339 -14.72 26.30 -0.04
C TYR A 339 -14.26 25.35 1.08
N ILE A 340 -14.37 24.03 0.90
CA ILE A 340 -13.82 23.02 1.82
C ILE A 340 -12.31 23.18 1.96
N LYS A 341 -11.61 23.45 0.84
CA LYS A 341 -10.16 23.69 0.80
C LYS A 341 -9.78 24.96 1.57
N ASP A 342 -10.39 26.08 1.22
CA ASP A 342 -10.07 27.42 1.74
C ASP A 342 -10.33 27.52 3.26
N ASN A 343 -11.26 26.72 3.78
CA ASN A 343 -11.57 26.63 5.22
C ASN A 343 -10.99 25.37 5.90
N ASN A 344 -10.22 24.52 5.19
CA ASN A 344 -9.62 23.27 5.71
C ASN A 344 -10.62 22.34 6.44
N LEU A 345 -11.84 22.21 5.91
CA LEU A 345 -12.92 21.44 6.55
C LEU A 345 -12.64 19.92 6.49
N TYR A 346 -13.45 19.16 7.23
CA TYR A 346 -13.57 17.71 7.09
C TYR A 346 -14.69 17.40 6.09
N TRP A 347 -14.67 16.23 5.45
CA TRP A 347 -15.59 15.91 4.37
C TRP A 347 -15.68 14.41 4.10
N THR A 348 -16.83 13.97 3.62
CA THR A 348 -17.10 12.64 3.03
C THR A 348 -17.86 12.83 1.72
N TYR A 349 -17.35 12.27 0.62
CA TYR A 349 -17.98 12.40 -0.70
C TYR A 349 -19.09 11.37 -0.89
N TRP A 350 -20.28 11.83 -1.30
CA TRP A 350 -21.37 10.97 -1.74
C TRP A 350 -21.25 10.72 -3.25
N CYS A 351 -20.90 9.51 -3.69
CA CYS A 351 -20.53 8.30 -2.93
C CYS A 351 -19.50 7.47 -3.69
N LEU A 352 -19.06 6.34 -3.11
CA LEU A 352 -18.31 5.31 -3.84
C LEU A 352 -19.17 4.72 -4.98
N ASN A 353 -20.42 4.43 -4.66
CA ASN A 353 -21.31 3.60 -5.44
C ASN A 353 -21.77 4.28 -6.74
N PRO A 354 -21.73 3.61 -7.92
CA PRO A 354 -22.25 4.20 -9.15
C PRO A 354 -23.78 4.34 -9.14
N ASN A 355 -24.49 3.51 -8.36
CA ASN A 355 -25.96 3.39 -8.40
C ASN A 355 -26.73 4.41 -7.54
N SER A 356 -26.13 5.54 -7.15
CA SER A 356 -26.91 6.72 -6.74
C SER A 356 -27.52 7.38 -7.98
N GLY A 357 -28.86 7.45 -8.02
CA GLY A 357 -29.60 7.79 -9.24
C GLY A 357 -29.37 9.22 -9.76
N ASP A 358 -29.24 10.18 -8.86
CA ASP A 358 -29.05 11.61 -9.10
C ASP A 358 -27.58 12.04 -9.15
N THR A 359 -26.72 11.47 -8.30
CA THR A 359 -25.29 11.88 -8.20
C THR A 359 -24.29 10.95 -8.89
N GLY A 360 -24.64 9.68 -9.10
CA GLY A 360 -23.68 8.63 -9.47
C GLY A 360 -22.55 8.48 -8.42
N GLY A 361 -21.45 7.83 -8.79
CA GLY A 361 -20.37 7.51 -7.85
C GLY A 361 -18.98 7.93 -8.29
N LEU A 362 -18.01 7.62 -7.42
CA LEU A 362 -16.58 7.58 -7.72
C LEU A 362 -16.19 6.32 -8.51
N LEU A 363 -17.01 5.28 -8.48
CA LEU A 363 -17.00 4.21 -9.48
C LEU A 363 -17.97 4.55 -10.63
N LEU A 364 -17.72 3.98 -11.81
CA LEU A 364 -18.67 3.92 -12.91
C LEU A 364 -19.58 2.69 -12.79
N ASP A 365 -20.62 2.59 -13.63
CA ASP A 365 -21.66 1.56 -13.57
C ASP A 365 -21.15 0.11 -13.70
N ASP A 366 -19.90 -0.09 -14.14
CA ASP A 366 -19.20 -1.38 -14.15
C ASP A 366 -18.69 -1.84 -12.76
N TRP A 367 -18.85 -1.00 -11.74
CA TRP A 367 -18.37 -1.18 -10.36
C TRP A 367 -16.84 -1.32 -10.19
N SER A 368 -16.05 -1.01 -11.21
CA SER A 368 -14.59 -1.17 -11.18
C SER A 368 -13.82 0.05 -11.66
N THR A 369 -14.27 0.68 -12.75
CA THR A 369 -13.58 1.83 -13.34
C THR A 369 -13.77 3.04 -12.44
N TRP A 370 -12.66 3.64 -12.02
CA TRP A 370 -12.67 4.83 -11.19
C TRP A 370 -12.96 6.08 -12.04
N ASN A 371 -13.81 6.97 -11.52
CA ASN A 371 -14.25 8.19 -12.16
C ASN A 371 -13.15 9.27 -12.06
N ALA A 372 -12.18 9.20 -12.97
CA ALA A 372 -11.00 10.07 -12.97
C ALA A 372 -11.32 11.58 -12.94
N PRO A 373 -12.35 12.11 -13.64
CA PRO A 373 -12.78 13.50 -13.48
C PRO A 373 -13.20 13.86 -12.05
N LYS A 374 -14.02 13.02 -11.39
CA LYS A 374 -14.41 13.25 -9.98
C LYS A 374 -13.20 13.18 -9.05
N GLN A 375 -12.31 12.22 -9.27
CA GLN A 375 -11.07 12.12 -8.49
C GLN A 375 -10.21 13.37 -8.62
N ALA A 376 -9.93 13.84 -9.83
CA ALA A 376 -9.11 15.03 -10.07
C ALA A 376 -9.69 16.31 -9.41
N MET A 377 -11.02 16.37 -9.23
CA MET A 377 -11.66 17.42 -8.45
C MET A 377 -11.38 17.27 -6.94
N LEU A 378 -11.51 16.07 -6.39
CA LEU A 378 -11.31 15.76 -4.96
C LEU A 378 -9.82 15.76 -4.54
N ASP A 379 -8.89 15.44 -5.44
CA ASP A 379 -7.44 15.56 -5.23
C ASP A 379 -7.03 16.98 -4.76
N ARG A 380 -7.85 17.99 -5.04
CA ARG A 380 -7.65 19.39 -4.62
C ARG A 380 -7.89 19.62 -3.11
N ILE A 381 -8.62 18.72 -2.44
CA ILE A 381 -8.92 18.72 -0.99
C ILE A 381 -8.41 17.49 -0.24
N MET A 382 -7.91 16.47 -0.95
CA MET A 382 -7.26 15.32 -0.33
C MET A 382 -6.01 15.74 0.44
N LYS A 383 -5.98 15.36 1.72
CA LYS A 383 -4.87 15.58 2.64
C LYS A 383 -3.91 14.39 2.50
N PRO A 384 -2.58 14.61 2.36
CA PRO A 384 -1.64 13.50 2.15
C PRO A 384 -1.68 12.46 3.28
N LEU A 385 -1.92 11.20 2.93
CA LEU A 385 -1.97 10.09 3.88
C LEU A 385 -0.55 9.62 4.23
N GLY A 386 0.11 10.33 5.15
CA GLY A 386 1.48 10.01 5.56
C GLY A 386 1.91 10.69 6.88
N GLY A 387 1.92 9.90 7.95
CA GLY A 387 2.42 10.26 9.28
C GLY A 387 1.29 10.46 10.32
N GLY A 388 1.37 9.92 11.54
CA GLY A 388 2.55 9.29 12.13
C GLY A 388 3.76 10.23 12.15
N GLY A 389 3.52 11.53 12.32
CA GLY A 389 4.50 12.60 12.32
C GLY A 389 5.49 12.56 11.15
N THR A 390 5.18 13.22 10.03
CA THR A 390 6.22 13.55 9.06
C THR A 390 7.23 14.48 9.74
N THR A 391 8.35 13.92 10.19
CA THR A 391 9.48 14.72 10.67
C THR A 391 10.17 15.38 9.49
N ILE A 392 10.87 16.49 9.75
CA ILE A 392 11.85 17.01 8.80
C ILE A 392 12.81 15.85 8.43
N PRO A 393 13.16 15.64 7.14
CA PRO A 393 14.02 14.53 6.75
C PRO A 393 15.36 14.61 7.46
N ALA A 394 16.10 13.49 7.52
CA ALA A 394 17.50 13.56 7.90
C ALA A 394 18.30 14.45 6.92
N ALA A 395 19.45 14.96 7.38
CA ALA A 395 20.42 15.53 6.45
C ALA A 395 20.89 14.43 5.46
N PRO A 396 21.02 14.70 4.15
CA PRO A 396 21.56 13.73 3.20
C PRO A 396 22.94 13.23 3.63
N THR A 397 23.13 11.92 3.55
CA THR A 397 24.41 11.25 3.85
C THR A 397 25.06 10.78 2.54
N GLY A 398 26.32 10.32 2.62
CA GLY A 398 27.00 9.76 1.45
C GLY A 398 27.19 10.73 0.28
N LEU A 399 27.19 12.05 0.53
CA LEU A 399 27.47 13.03 -0.52
C LEU A 399 28.90 12.81 -1.06
N THR A 400 29.02 12.69 -2.37
CA THR A 400 30.29 12.59 -3.10
C THR A 400 30.34 13.62 -4.24
N ALA A 401 31.54 13.95 -4.70
CA ALA A 401 31.77 14.91 -5.77
C ALA A 401 32.84 14.41 -6.75
N THR A 402 32.47 14.25 -8.02
CA THR A 402 33.35 13.77 -9.09
C THR A 402 33.69 14.93 -10.02
N VAL A 403 34.99 15.23 -10.16
CA VAL A 403 35.50 16.34 -10.99
C VAL A 403 35.39 16.04 -12.48
N GLY A 404 34.94 17.02 -13.26
CA GLY A 404 35.00 17.03 -14.72
C GLY A 404 35.69 18.29 -15.25
N ASN A 405 35.73 18.45 -16.57
CA ASN A 405 36.11 19.71 -17.19
C ASN A 405 35.00 20.75 -17.01
N ALA A 406 35.31 21.84 -16.30
CA ALA A 406 34.38 22.93 -15.99
C ALA A 406 33.07 22.51 -15.29
N GLN A 407 33.04 21.34 -14.64
CA GLN A 407 31.87 20.83 -13.93
C GLN A 407 32.22 19.88 -12.79
N VAL A 408 31.24 19.68 -11.88
CA VAL A 408 31.29 18.67 -10.81
C VAL A 408 29.97 17.91 -10.80
N SER A 409 30.03 16.59 -10.89
CA SER A 409 28.86 15.72 -10.66
C SER A 409 28.80 15.31 -9.20
N LEU A 410 27.63 15.50 -8.59
CA LEU A 410 27.35 15.20 -7.18
C LEU A 410 26.34 14.05 -7.10
N SER A 411 26.51 13.16 -6.13
CA SER A 411 25.52 12.15 -5.76
C SER A 411 25.51 11.93 -4.25
N TRP A 412 24.36 11.54 -3.69
CA TRP A 412 24.14 11.36 -2.25
C TRP A 412 23.17 10.21 -1.96
N THR A 413 23.15 9.72 -0.73
CA THR A 413 22.16 8.76 -0.25
C THR A 413 20.82 9.46 -0.02
N ALA A 414 19.72 8.84 -0.45
CA ALA A 414 18.37 9.38 -0.24
C ALA A 414 18.05 9.52 1.26
N SER A 415 17.40 10.62 1.63
CA SER A 415 16.86 10.82 2.98
C SER A 415 15.43 10.29 3.05
N THR A 416 15.13 9.41 4.01
CA THR A 416 13.79 8.87 4.22
C THR A 416 12.77 10.00 4.37
N GLY A 417 11.68 9.93 3.61
CA GLY A 417 10.60 10.93 3.65
C GLY A 417 10.90 12.27 2.97
N ALA A 418 12.04 12.42 2.27
CA ALA A 418 12.32 13.60 1.46
C ALA A 418 11.58 13.57 0.11
N THR A 419 11.01 14.70 -0.31
CA THR A 419 10.37 14.87 -1.63
C THR A 419 11.27 15.60 -2.63
N SER A 420 12.25 16.36 -2.15
CA SER A 420 13.25 17.03 -3.00
C SER A 420 14.53 17.39 -2.23
N TYR A 421 15.54 17.85 -2.97
CA TYR A 421 16.82 18.29 -2.44
C TYR A 421 17.20 19.69 -2.95
N THR A 422 17.96 20.41 -2.14
CA THR A 422 18.61 21.69 -2.50
C THR A 422 20.12 21.53 -2.42
N VAL A 423 20.79 21.73 -3.55
CA VAL A 423 22.25 21.66 -3.69
C VAL A 423 22.83 23.06 -3.52
N LYS A 424 23.85 23.20 -2.66
CA LYS A 424 24.44 24.48 -2.28
C LYS A 424 25.96 24.45 -2.45
N ARG A 425 26.56 25.57 -2.85
CA ARG A 425 27.99 25.72 -3.16
C ARG A 425 28.61 26.90 -2.43
N ALA A 426 29.83 26.73 -1.93
CA ALA A 426 30.69 27.80 -1.40
C ALA A 426 32.04 27.83 -2.12
N ALA A 427 32.72 28.99 -2.10
CA ALA A 427 34.06 29.17 -2.66
C ALA A 427 35.19 28.88 -1.65
N THR A 428 34.86 28.77 -0.37
CA THR A 428 35.78 28.46 0.74
C THR A 428 35.18 27.38 1.64
N SER A 429 36.03 26.58 2.32
CA SER A 429 35.54 25.61 3.30
C SER A 429 34.85 26.33 4.46
N GLY A 430 33.72 25.79 4.93
CA GLY A 430 32.84 26.46 5.91
C GLY A 430 32.23 27.81 5.50
N GLY A 431 32.48 28.31 4.28
CA GLY A 431 32.01 29.62 3.84
C GLY A 431 30.50 29.69 3.54
N THR A 432 29.99 30.90 3.32
CA THR A 432 28.58 31.13 2.96
C THR A 432 28.21 30.38 1.69
N TYR A 433 27.24 29.47 1.79
CA TYR A 433 26.76 28.69 0.65
C TYR A 433 25.66 29.45 -0.11
N THR A 434 25.70 29.37 -1.43
CA THR A 434 24.60 29.78 -2.32
C THR A 434 23.93 28.55 -2.95
N ASN A 435 22.62 28.61 -3.16
CA ASN A 435 21.90 27.53 -3.84
C ASN A 435 22.32 27.49 -5.32
N VAL A 436 22.73 26.32 -5.81
CA VAL A 436 23.00 26.08 -7.24
C VAL A 436 21.89 25.26 -7.91
N ALA A 437 21.11 24.51 -7.12
CA ALA A 437 19.86 23.90 -7.57
C ALA A 437 18.89 23.71 -6.40
N THR A 438 17.59 23.78 -6.68
CA THR A 438 16.48 23.61 -5.73
C THR A 438 15.43 22.69 -6.34
N GLY A 439 14.72 21.91 -5.54
CA GLY A 439 13.65 21.03 -6.03
C GLY A 439 14.17 19.79 -6.79
N VAL A 440 15.43 19.41 -6.60
CA VAL A 440 16.02 18.24 -7.26
C VAL A 440 15.35 16.98 -6.69
N THR A 441 14.69 16.19 -7.53
CA THR A 441 14.01 14.95 -7.11
C THR A 441 14.91 13.71 -7.19
N SER A 442 15.98 13.77 -7.97
CA SER A 442 17.04 12.76 -8.03
C SER A 442 18.01 12.84 -6.85
N THR A 443 18.71 11.74 -6.59
CA THR A 443 19.85 11.65 -5.64
C THR A 443 21.19 12.08 -6.24
N SER A 444 21.14 12.88 -7.31
CA SER A 444 22.32 13.37 -8.02
C SER A 444 22.04 14.68 -8.76
N TYR A 445 23.09 15.48 -8.97
CA TYR A 445 23.06 16.74 -9.71
C TYR A 445 24.45 17.07 -10.29
N THR A 446 24.52 17.58 -11.53
CA THR A 446 25.77 18.06 -12.13
C THR A 446 25.79 19.58 -12.19
N ASN A 447 26.74 20.19 -11.47
CA ASN A 447 26.95 21.63 -11.46
C ASN A 447 28.00 22.02 -12.51
N THR A 448 27.57 22.72 -13.56
CA THR A 448 28.38 23.11 -14.73
C THR A 448 28.86 24.57 -14.67
N GLY A 449 29.62 25.02 -15.68
CA GLY A 449 30.06 26.41 -15.81
C GLY A 449 31.11 26.84 -14.78
N LEU A 450 31.88 25.90 -14.26
CA LEU A 450 32.90 26.11 -13.24
C LEU A 450 34.26 26.49 -13.84
N THR A 451 35.05 27.27 -13.10
CA THR A 451 36.43 27.56 -13.47
C THR A 451 37.33 26.38 -13.10
N ASN A 452 38.04 25.82 -14.08
CA ASN A 452 39.06 24.80 -13.82
C ASN A 452 40.19 25.36 -12.95
N GLY A 453 40.71 24.56 -12.03
CA GLY A 453 41.71 24.97 -11.05
C GLY A 453 41.13 25.66 -9.80
N THR A 454 39.85 26.00 -9.78
CA THR A 454 39.18 26.55 -8.58
C THR A 454 38.56 25.41 -7.77
N THR A 455 38.84 25.36 -6.47
CA THR A 455 38.16 24.41 -5.56
C THR A 455 36.80 24.96 -5.16
N TYR A 456 35.76 24.14 -5.33
CA TYR A 456 34.39 24.43 -4.90
C TYR A 456 33.95 23.45 -3.82
N TYR A 457 33.17 23.95 -2.86
CA TYR A 457 32.69 23.17 -1.73
C TYR A 457 31.17 23.01 -1.81
N TYR A 458 30.66 21.81 -1.57
CA TYR A 458 29.25 21.45 -1.77
C TYR A 458 28.64 20.83 -0.52
N VAL A 459 27.36 21.13 -0.33
CA VAL A 459 26.45 20.46 0.62
C VAL A 459 25.07 20.31 -0.02
N VAL A 460 24.30 19.36 0.48
CA VAL A 460 22.91 19.14 0.06
C VAL A 460 22.01 19.12 1.31
N SER A 461 20.83 19.73 1.24
CA SER A 461 19.77 19.55 2.25
C SER A 461 18.55 18.90 1.61
N ALA A 462 17.86 18.05 2.36
CA ALA A 462 16.62 17.40 1.94
C ALA A 462 15.40 18.22 2.39
N THR A 463 14.32 18.18 1.62
CA THR A 463 13.08 18.91 1.90
C THR A 463 11.87 17.99 1.73
N ASN A 464 10.89 18.13 2.61
CA ASN A 464 9.54 17.59 2.44
C ASN A 464 8.50 18.62 2.93
N SER A 465 7.23 18.21 3.04
CA SER A 465 6.13 19.05 3.54
C SER A 465 6.29 19.49 5.00
N ALA A 466 7.10 18.81 5.81
CA ALA A 466 7.38 19.17 7.21
C ALA A 466 8.56 20.14 7.36
N GLY A 467 9.39 20.32 6.33
CA GLY A 467 10.46 21.32 6.30
C GLY A 467 11.72 20.87 5.56
N THR A 468 12.78 21.67 5.71
CA THR A 468 14.11 21.40 5.14
C THR A 468 15.09 20.98 6.23
N SER A 469 15.87 19.94 5.95
CA SER A 469 16.85 19.37 6.87
C SER A 469 18.14 20.17 6.94
N GLY A 470 19.00 19.79 7.89
CA GLY A 470 20.38 20.27 7.94
C GLY A 470 21.15 19.95 6.65
N ASN A 471 22.24 20.67 6.44
CA ASN A 471 23.18 20.34 5.36
C ASN A 471 23.84 18.98 5.62
N SER A 472 24.09 18.22 4.55
CA SER A 472 25.01 17.09 4.54
C SER A 472 26.42 17.47 5.02
N THR A 473 27.27 16.47 5.27
CA THR A 473 28.71 16.67 5.34
C THR A 473 29.21 17.40 4.08
N GLN A 474 30.11 18.38 4.25
CA GLN A 474 30.72 19.12 3.13
C GLN A 474 31.64 18.19 2.33
N VAL A 475 31.58 18.29 0.99
CA VAL A 475 32.61 17.76 0.09
C VAL A 475 33.24 18.88 -0.72
N SER A 476 34.46 18.67 -1.21
CA SER A 476 35.17 19.61 -2.07
C SER A 476 35.57 18.97 -3.40
N ALA A 477 35.53 19.74 -4.48
CA ALA A 477 35.96 19.31 -5.80
C ALA A 477 36.62 20.46 -6.57
N MET A 478 37.69 20.16 -7.30
CA MET A 478 38.46 21.09 -8.12
C MET A 478 38.39 20.65 -9.59
N PRO A 479 37.49 21.24 -10.41
CA PRO A 479 37.39 20.92 -11.84
C PRO A 479 38.73 21.07 -12.56
N SER A 480 38.95 20.23 -13.55
CA SER A 480 40.21 20.20 -14.29
C SER A 480 39.97 19.94 -15.78
N ALA A 481 40.68 20.70 -16.61
CA ALA A 481 40.67 20.53 -18.07
C ALA A 481 41.19 19.16 -18.53
N GLY A 482 41.90 18.42 -17.66
CA GLY A 482 42.42 17.08 -17.96
C GLY A 482 41.37 15.96 -18.00
N VAL A 483 40.13 16.21 -17.57
CA VAL A 483 39.04 15.22 -17.64
C VAL A 483 38.25 15.43 -18.94
N THR A 484 38.55 14.64 -19.96
CA THR A 484 37.85 14.68 -21.27
C THR A 484 36.76 13.61 -21.35
N ILE A 485 35.79 13.79 -22.26
CA ILE A 485 34.77 12.77 -22.57
C ILE A 485 35.50 11.52 -23.09
N PRO A 486 35.15 10.29 -22.64
CA PRO A 486 35.82 9.09 -23.10
C PRO A 486 35.61 8.88 -24.60
N ALA A 487 36.54 8.20 -25.27
CA ALA A 487 36.29 7.69 -26.61
C ALA A 487 35.08 6.73 -26.61
N ALA A 488 34.38 6.63 -27.74
CA ALA A 488 33.34 5.62 -27.91
C ALA A 488 33.92 4.20 -27.70
N PRO A 489 33.21 3.27 -27.04
CA PRO A 489 33.65 1.90 -26.89
C PRO A 489 33.94 1.25 -28.26
N THR A 490 35.05 0.54 -28.34
CA THR A 490 35.45 -0.21 -29.54
C THR A 490 35.31 -1.71 -29.28
N GLY A 491 35.43 -2.54 -30.33
CA GLY A 491 35.40 -4.00 -30.17
C GLY A 491 34.10 -4.56 -29.59
N LEU A 492 32.97 -3.85 -29.74
CA LEU A 492 31.67 -4.37 -29.35
C LEU A 492 31.38 -5.65 -30.14
N THR A 493 30.95 -6.69 -29.45
CA THR A 493 30.53 -7.98 -29.99
C THR A 493 29.17 -8.37 -29.40
N ALA A 494 28.42 -9.21 -30.12
CA ALA A 494 27.14 -9.74 -29.69
C ALA A 494 27.05 -11.24 -29.98
N THR A 495 26.76 -12.03 -28.94
CA THR A 495 26.61 -13.48 -29.02
C THR A 495 25.18 -13.86 -28.65
N ALA A 496 24.45 -14.45 -29.59
CA ALA A 496 23.09 -14.91 -29.38
C ALA A 496 23.04 -16.14 -28.46
N GLY A 497 21.99 -16.23 -27.64
CA GLY A 497 21.59 -17.42 -26.90
C GLY A 497 20.07 -17.54 -26.83
N ASN A 498 19.56 -18.53 -26.11
CA ASN A 498 18.11 -18.71 -25.94
C ASN A 498 17.50 -17.50 -25.21
N ALA A 499 16.62 -16.76 -25.90
CA ALA A 499 15.96 -15.55 -25.39
C ALA A 499 16.93 -14.48 -24.84
N GLN A 500 18.19 -14.47 -25.28
CA GLN A 500 19.21 -13.53 -24.78
C GLN A 500 20.31 -13.18 -25.79
N VAL A 501 21.00 -12.07 -25.56
CA VAL A 501 22.26 -11.70 -26.23
C VAL A 501 23.29 -11.31 -25.18
N ALA A 502 24.43 -12.00 -25.15
CA ALA A 502 25.61 -11.57 -24.41
C ALA A 502 26.42 -10.56 -25.24
N LEU A 503 26.81 -9.45 -24.62
CA LEU A 503 27.60 -8.37 -25.23
C LEU A 503 28.93 -8.24 -24.50
N SER A 504 30.00 -7.97 -25.24
CA SER A 504 31.29 -7.56 -24.68
C SER A 504 31.95 -6.48 -25.55
N TRP A 505 32.72 -5.59 -24.95
CA TRP A 505 33.42 -4.49 -25.64
C TRP A 505 34.79 -4.19 -25.02
N THR A 506 35.61 -3.40 -25.71
CA THR A 506 36.88 -2.88 -25.19
C THR A 506 36.63 -1.67 -24.29
N ALA A 507 37.31 -1.60 -23.14
CA ALA A 507 37.20 -0.47 -22.22
C ALA A 507 37.71 0.85 -22.84
N SER A 508 36.87 1.88 -22.87
CA SER A 508 37.29 3.25 -23.16
C SER A 508 38.13 3.83 -22.02
N SER A 509 39.33 4.34 -22.32
CA SER A 509 40.16 5.04 -21.33
C SER A 509 39.42 6.23 -20.70
N GLY A 510 39.52 6.36 -19.38
CA GLY A 510 38.86 7.43 -18.61
C GLY A 510 37.35 7.28 -18.43
N ALA A 511 36.72 6.18 -18.90
CA ALA A 511 35.32 5.90 -18.63
C ALA A 511 35.09 5.36 -17.21
N THR A 512 34.00 5.77 -16.57
CA THR A 512 33.56 5.24 -15.26
C THR A 512 32.38 4.29 -15.37
N SER A 513 31.62 4.36 -16.45
CA SER A 513 30.49 3.44 -16.73
C SER A 513 30.10 3.44 -18.21
N TYR A 514 29.25 2.49 -18.59
CA TYR A 514 28.70 2.33 -19.93
C TYR A 514 27.17 2.34 -19.91
N THR A 515 26.58 2.74 -21.04
CA THR A 515 25.14 2.60 -21.32
C THR A 515 24.96 1.73 -22.55
N VAL A 516 24.25 0.62 -22.39
CA VAL A 516 23.91 -0.34 -23.45
C VAL A 516 22.55 0.00 -24.03
N LYS A 517 22.46 0.08 -25.36
CA LYS A 517 21.25 0.52 -26.07
C LYS A 517 20.90 -0.50 -27.17
N ARG A 518 19.60 -0.71 -27.39
CA ARG A 518 19.04 -1.73 -28.29
C ARG A 518 18.00 -1.14 -29.24
N ALA A 519 18.06 -1.54 -30.51
CA ALA A 519 17.01 -1.35 -31.52
C ALA A 519 16.57 -2.70 -32.11
N THR A 520 15.38 -2.76 -32.71
CA THR A 520 14.87 -3.91 -33.49
C THR A 520 15.07 -3.74 -35.00
N THR A 521 15.60 -2.60 -35.44
CA THR A 521 15.93 -2.29 -36.84
C THR A 521 17.36 -1.74 -36.95
N SER A 522 18.05 -2.05 -38.04
CA SER A 522 19.39 -1.51 -38.32
C SER A 522 19.32 0.02 -38.43
N GLY A 523 20.28 0.73 -37.83
CA GLY A 523 20.24 2.20 -37.71
C GLY A 523 19.01 2.81 -36.99
N GLY A 524 18.10 2.02 -36.42
CA GLY A 524 16.86 2.51 -35.82
C GLY A 524 17.03 3.23 -34.47
N THR A 525 15.93 3.81 -33.97
CA THR A 525 15.91 4.48 -32.66
C THR A 525 16.23 3.49 -31.54
N TYR A 526 17.37 3.70 -30.86
CA TYR A 526 17.80 2.84 -29.77
C TYR A 526 17.09 3.20 -28.46
N THR A 527 16.71 2.17 -27.72
CA THR A 527 16.23 2.26 -26.32
C THR A 527 17.35 1.81 -25.38
N ASN A 528 17.52 2.48 -24.23
CA ASN A 528 18.49 2.04 -23.23
C ASN A 528 18.01 0.73 -22.59
N VAL A 529 18.84 -0.31 -22.60
CA VAL A 529 18.55 -1.60 -21.93
C VAL A 529 19.37 -1.80 -20.65
N ALA A 530 20.47 -1.07 -20.50
CA ALA A 530 21.17 -0.92 -19.22
C ALA A 530 21.94 0.41 -19.17
N THR A 531 21.99 1.02 -17.99
CA THR A 531 22.76 2.25 -17.69
C THR A 531 23.67 1.98 -16.49
N GLY A 532 24.79 2.71 -16.40
CA GLY A 532 25.71 2.58 -15.25
C GLY A 532 26.52 1.29 -15.21
N VAL A 533 26.62 0.54 -16.31
CA VAL A 533 27.36 -0.73 -16.36
C VAL A 533 28.86 -0.46 -16.15
N THR A 534 29.46 -1.02 -15.10
CA THR A 534 30.88 -0.84 -14.77
C THR A 534 31.79 -1.90 -15.38
N SER A 535 31.23 -3.07 -15.73
CA SER A 535 31.90 -4.10 -16.52
C SER A 535 31.97 -3.73 -18.00
N THR A 536 32.86 -4.40 -18.74
CA THR A 536 32.92 -4.36 -20.21
C THR A 536 32.04 -5.43 -20.88
N THR A 537 31.07 -5.97 -20.14
CA THR A 537 30.18 -7.06 -20.56
C THR A 537 28.77 -6.83 -20.01
N TYR A 538 27.75 -7.24 -20.78
CA TYR A 538 26.34 -7.21 -20.37
C TYR A 538 25.53 -8.28 -21.09
N THR A 539 24.66 -9.02 -20.39
CA THR A 539 23.73 -9.98 -21.01
C THR A 539 22.32 -9.42 -21.01
N ASN A 540 21.76 -9.22 -22.20
CA ASN A 540 20.40 -8.75 -22.36
C ASN A 540 19.45 -9.94 -22.53
N THR A 541 18.57 -10.18 -21.55
CA THR A 541 17.68 -11.35 -21.48
C THR A 541 16.22 -10.98 -21.84
N GLY A 542 15.31 -11.96 -21.82
CA GLY A 542 13.88 -11.75 -22.09
C GLY A 542 13.57 -11.37 -23.55
N LEU A 543 14.41 -11.82 -24.49
CA LEU A 543 14.30 -11.49 -25.91
C LEU A 543 13.46 -12.50 -26.69
N THR A 544 12.79 -12.04 -27.74
CA THR A 544 12.04 -12.92 -28.64
C THR A 544 12.99 -13.65 -29.58
N ASN A 545 12.97 -14.97 -29.52
CA ASN A 545 13.73 -15.81 -30.45
C ASN A 545 13.28 -15.61 -31.91
N GLY A 546 14.21 -15.69 -32.85
CA GLY A 546 14.02 -15.34 -34.27
C GLY A 546 14.02 -13.85 -34.58
N THR A 547 14.02 -12.96 -33.58
CA THR A 547 14.06 -11.50 -33.78
C THR A 547 15.50 -10.99 -33.75
N THR A 548 15.94 -10.32 -34.81
CA THR A 548 17.27 -9.68 -34.82
C THR A 548 17.25 -8.41 -33.97
N TYR A 549 18.11 -8.34 -32.96
CA TYR A 549 18.33 -7.15 -32.16
C TYR A 549 19.67 -6.53 -32.48
N TYR A 550 19.71 -5.19 -32.47
CA TYR A 550 20.90 -4.41 -32.77
C TYR A 550 21.33 -3.63 -31.54
N TYR A 551 22.63 -3.60 -31.27
CA TYR A 551 23.20 -3.02 -30.06
C TYR A 551 24.29 -2.01 -30.36
N VAL A 552 24.33 -0.97 -29.51
CA VAL A 552 25.44 -0.01 -29.38
C VAL A 552 25.70 0.26 -27.91
N VAL A 553 26.92 0.66 -27.58
CA VAL A 553 27.32 1.03 -26.22
C VAL A 553 27.96 2.42 -26.25
N SER A 554 27.67 3.28 -25.28
CA SER A 554 28.37 4.55 -25.07
C SER A 554 29.04 4.59 -23.71
N ALA A 555 30.27 5.08 -23.66
CA ALA A 555 31.05 5.28 -22.44
C ALA A 555 30.68 6.61 -21.77
N THR A 556 30.72 6.67 -20.45
CA THR A 556 30.41 7.88 -19.68
C THR A 556 31.47 8.09 -18.60
N ASN A 557 31.83 9.36 -18.37
CA ASN A 557 32.53 9.81 -17.18
C ASN A 557 32.00 11.18 -16.74
N SER A 558 32.67 11.82 -15.79
CA SER A 558 32.32 13.14 -15.26
C SER A 558 32.52 14.32 -16.23
N ALA A 559 33.09 14.11 -17.42
CA ALA A 559 33.08 15.11 -18.51
C ALA A 559 31.90 14.95 -19.47
N GLY A 560 31.27 13.77 -19.51
CA GLY A 560 30.09 13.49 -20.34
C GLY A 560 30.05 12.07 -20.89
N THR A 561 29.12 11.85 -21.82
CA THR A 561 28.94 10.58 -22.52
C THR A 561 29.50 10.67 -23.94
N SER A 562 30.20 9.61 -24.37
CA SER A 562 30.78 9.45 -25.69
C SER A 562 29.70 9.31 -26.78
N GLY A 563 30.13 9.37 -28.05
CA GLY A 563 29.36 8.76 -29.13
C GLY A 563 29.10 7.27 -28.89
N ASN A 564 28.15 6.71 -29.62
CA ASN A 564 27.92 5.26 -29.64
C ASN A 564 29.11 4.52 -30.29
N SER A 565 29.36 3.29 -29.85
CA SER A 565 30.19 2.32 -30.56
C SER A 565 29.67 2.05 -31.97
N THR A 566 30.47 1.32 -32.77
CA THR A 566 29.94 0.63 -33.96
C THR A 566 28.76 -0.27 -33.56
N GLN A 567 27.72 -0.29 -34.39
CA GLN A 567 26.55 -1.14 -34.20
C GLN A 567 26.92 -2.61 -34.47
N VAL A 568 26.44 -3.50 -33.60
CA VAL A 568 26.42 -4.95 -33.85
C VAL A 568 24.99 -5.47 -33.84
N SER A 569 24.77 -6.68 -34.33
CA SER A 569 23.49 -7.36 -34.20
C SER A 569 23.67 -8.81 -33.79
N ALA A 570 22.62 -9.35 -33.18
CA ALA A 570 22.48 -10.77 -32.90
C ALA A 570 21.00 -11.15 -32.93
N THR A 571 20.72 -12.36 -33.40
CA THR A 571 19.38 -12.94 -33.44
C THR A 571 19.34 -14.06 -32.40
N PRO A 572 18.81 -13.83 -31.19
CA PRO A 572 18.45 -14.91 -30.27
C PRO A 572 17.69 -15.97 -31.05
N SER A 573 18.09 -17.21 -30.89
CA SER A 573 17.32 -18.35 -31.37
C SER A 573 16.95 -19.18 -30.16
N ALA A 574 15.79 -19.84 -30.22
CA ALA A 574 15.55 -20.95 -29.32
C ALA A 574 16.65 -21.94 -29.67
N GLY A 575 17.64 -22.08 -28.78
CA GLY A 575 18.74 -22.98 -29.01
C GLY A 575 18.16 -24.37 -29.16
N SER A 576 18.12 -24.87 -30.41
CA SER A 576 18.29 -26.30 -30.62
C SER A 576 19.51 -26.68 -29.81
N THR A 577 19.37 -27.66 -28.91
CA THR A 577 20.34 -27.97 -27.86
C THR A 577 21.71 -28.21 -28.47
N THR A 578 22.54 -27.15 -28.47
CA THR A 578 23.81 -27.04 -29.20
C THR A 578 25.01 -27.11 -28.27
N GLY A 579 24.80 -27.67 -27.08
CA GLY A 579 25.79 -28.58 -26.54
C GLY A 579 25.76 -29.88 -27.35
N ASN A 580 26.92 -30.36 -27.75
CA ASN A 580 27.17 -31.76 -28.08
C ASN A 580 27.04 -32.67 -26.84
N LEU A 581 26.29 -32.24 -25.82
CA LEU A 581 26.25 -32.79 -24.48
C LEU A 581 24.83 -32.70 -23.93
N VAL A 582 24.36 -33.82 -23.38
CA VAL A 582 23.04 -33.96 -22.74
C VAL A 582 23.27 -34.50 -21.33
N VAL A 583 22.67 -33.88 -20.31
CA VAL A 583 22.65 -34.44 -18.96
C VAL A 583 21.32 -35.14 -18.73
N GLN A 584 21.40 -36.41 -18.34
CA GLN A 584 20.27 -37.19 -17.86
C GLN A 584 20.31 -37.30 -16.35
N TYR A 585 19.14 -37.30 -15.72
CA TYR A 585 18.94 -37.42 -14.27
C TYR A 585 18.02 -38.60 -13.97
N LYS A 586 18.26 -39.24 -12.83
CA LYS A 586 17.28 -40.05 -12.10
C LYS A 586 17.39 -39.74 -10.60
N ALA A 587 16.26 -39.68 -9.93
CA ALA A 587 16.18 -39.61 -8.48
C ALA A 587 16.65 -40.95 -7.89
N SER A 588 17.64 -40.92 -6.99
CA SER A 588 18.10 -42.12 -6.27
C SER A 588 17.23 -42.41 -5.05
N ASN A 589 16.54 -41.38 -4.56
CA ASN A 589 15.51 -41.42 -3.54
C ASN A 589 14.32 -40.60 -4.06
N SER A 590 13.09 -41.13 -3.96
CA SER A 590 11.88 -40.40 -4.34
C SER A 590 11.19 -39.72 -3.15
N ASN A 591 11.66 -39.97 -1.92
CA ASN A 591 11.21 -39.26 -0.73
C ASN A 591 11.70 -37.81 -0.79
N ALA A 592 10.77 -36.85 -0.71
CA ALA A 592 11.09 -35.42 -0.76
C ALA A 592 11.44 -34.82 0.62
N THR A 593 11.61 -35.65 1.66
CA THR A 593 11.98 -35.22 3.01
C THR A 593 12.87 -36.26 3.68
N ASP A 594 14.17 -36.15 3.46
CA ASP A 594 15.18 -37.09 3.98
C ASP A 594 16.43 -36.33 4.49
N ASN A 595 17.30 -37.02 5.25
CA ASN A 595 18.54 -36.42 5.74
C ASN A 595 19.67 -36.35 4.71
N ALA A 596 19.43 -36.87 3.49
CA ALA A 596 20.38 -36.80 2.40
C ALA A 596 19.71 -36.76 1.01
N ILE A 597 20.07 -35.75 0.21
CA ILE A 597 19.67 -35.63 -1.20
C ILE A 597 20.44 -36.68 -2.02
N GLY A 598 19.72 -37.52 -2.75
CA GLY A 598 20.29 -38.62 -3.55
C GLY A 598 20.03 -38.47 -5.05
N ALA A 599 21.02 -38.02 -5.83
CA ALA A 599 20.89 -37.78 -7.26
C ALA A 599 21.86 -38.64 -8.07
N THR A 600 21.40 -39.21 -9.19
CA THR A 600 22.27 -39.91 -10.15
C THR A 600 22.19 -39.27 -11.53
N PHE A 601 23.34 -39.05 -12.16
CA PHE A 601 23.46 -38.42 -13.47
C PHE A 601 24.15 -39.32 -14.49
N ASN A 602 23.84 -39.09 -15.77
CA ASN A 602 24.59 -39.62 -16.92
C ASN A 602 24.78 -38.50 -17.94
N ILE A 603 26.04 -38.21 -18.31
CA ILE A 603 26.39 -37.17 -19.29
C ILE A 603 26.66 -37.87 -20.62
N LYS A 604 25.86 -37.55 -21.65
CA LYS A 604 25.97 -38.12 -23.00
C LYS A 604 26.61 -37.11 -23.94
N ASN A 605 27.64 -37.50 -24.69
CA ASN A 605 28.21 -36.73 -25.78
C ASN A 605 27.46 -37.07 -27.08
N THR A 606 26.56 -36.17 -27.50
CA THR A 606 25.80 -36.27 -28.76
C THR A 606 26.57 -35.73 -29.97
N GLY A 607 27.80 -35.25 -29.77
CA GLY A 607 28.64 -34.67 -30.81
C GLY A 607 29.52 -35.66 -31.57
N THR A 608 30.32 -35.07 -32.48
CA THR A 608 31.23 -35.77 -33.41
C THR A 608 32.68 -35.83 -32.95
N SER A 609 33.02 -35.23 -31.81
CA SER A 609 34.39 -35.20 -31.25
C SER A 609 34.40 -35.60 -29.77
N ALA A 610 35.53 -36.13 -29.29
CA ALA A 610 35.67 -36.52 -27.90
C ALA A 610 35.84 -35.30 -26.96
N ILE A 611 35.24 -35.35 -25.78
CA ILE A 611 35.24 -34.27 -24.79
C ILE A 611 35.84 -34.77 -23.48
N SER A 612 36.91 -34.12 -22.99
CA SER A 612 37.50 -34.44 -21.68
C SER A 612 36.53 -34.10 -20.54
N LEU A 613 36.31 -35.05 -19.63
CA LEU A 613 35.45 -34.86 -18.46
C LEU A 613 36.00 -33.78 -17.52
N SER A 614 37.33 -33.62 -17.45
CA SER A 614 37.97 -32.57 -16.64
C SER A 614 37.66 -31.14 -17.10
N ASN A 615 37.09 -30.97 -18.29
CA ASN A 615 36.62 -29.67 -18.77
C ASN A 615 35.15 -29.42 -18.41
N LEU A 616 34.46 -30.40 -17.82
CA LEU A 616 33.03 -30.35 -17.52
C LEU A 616 32.78 -30.08 -16.03
N LYS A 617 31.73 -29.30 -15.78
CA LYS A 617 31.19 -29.01 -14.44
C LYS A 617 29.68 -29.12 -14.48
N LEU A 618 29.10 -29.96 -13.63
CA LEU A 618 27.65 -30.18 -13.52
C LEU A 618 27.13 -29.50 -12.25
N ARG A 619 26.02 -28.76 -12.32
CA ARG A 619 25.40 -28.11 -11.15
C ARG A 619 24.02 -28.64 -10.86
N TYR A 620 23.78 -28.94 -9.58
CA TYR A 620 22.48 -29.30 -9.02
C TYR A 620 22.07 -28.27 -7.97
N TYR A 621 20.87 -27.70 -8.12
CA TYR A 621 20.37 -26.52 -7.43
C TYR A 621 19.26 -26.91 -6.43
N PHE A 622 19.39 -26.43 -5.19
CA PHE A 622 18.54 -26.79 -4.07
C PHE A 622 18.46 -25.65 -3.04
N THR A 623 17.50 -25.73 -2.12
CA THR A 623 17.43 -24.90 -0.93
C THR A 623 18.10 -25.62 0.23
N LYS A 624 18.83 -24.87 1.05
CA LYS A 624 19.66 -25.47 2.09
C LYS A 624 18.87 -25.82 3.34
N ASP A 625 17.69 -25.22 3.55
CA ASP A 625 16.81 -25.32 4.73
C ASP A 625 17.41 -24.92 6.10
N SER A 626 18.74 -24.93 6.27
CA SER A 626 19.40 -24.57 7.53
C SER A 626 20.81 -24.01 7.34
N ASN A 627 21.40 -23.50 8.43
CA ASN A 627 22.76 -22.96 8.41
C ASN A 627 23.86 -24.03 8.48
N ALA A 628 23.54 -25.31 8.72
CA ALA A 628 24.52 -26.40 8.87
C ALA A 628 25.51 -26.50 7.71
N SER A 629 26.76 -26.93 7.95
CA SER A 629 27.71 -27.20 6.86
C SER A 629 27.24 -28.39 6.00
N LEU A 630 27.58 -28.39 4.72
CA LEU A 630 27.18 -29.44 3.76
C LEU A 630 28.36 -30.37 3.44
N ASN A 631 28.07 -31.67 3.35
CA ASN A 631 29.01 -32.72 2.97
C ASN A 631 28.61 -33.29 1.60
N PHE A 632 29.60 -33.55 0.76
CA PHE A 632 29.44 -34.20 -0.55
C PHE A 632 30.04 -35.61 -0.52
N TYR A 633 29.30 -36.58 -1.03
CA TYR A 633 29.75 -37.94 -1.27
C TYR A 633 29.48 -38.33 -2.72
N CYS A 634 30.45 -39.00 -3.37
CA CYS A 634 30.20 -39.75 -4.60
C CYS A 634 30.13 -41.23 -4.23
N ASP A 635 28.91 -41.74 -4.08
CA ASP A 635 28.67 -43.13 -3.64
C ASP A 635 29.05 -44.14 -4.73
N TYR A 636 28.88 -43.77 -6.02
CA TYR A 636 29.35 -44.54 -7.17
C TYR A 636 29.60 -43.64 -8.38
N ALA A 637 30.64 -43.93 -9.17
CA ALA A 637 30.80 -43.34 -10.49
C ALA A 637 31.51 -44.31 -11.44
N GLN A 638 30.94 -44.53 -12.62
CA GLN A 638 31.56 -45.38 -13.66
C GLN A 638 32.86 -44.78 -14.22
N VAL A 639 33.05 -43.45 -14.07
CA VAL A 639 34.31 -42.73 -14.36
C VAL A 639 35.33 -42.76 -13.21
N GLY A 640 35.05 -43.54 -12.15
CA GLY A 640 35.84 -43.65 -10.91
C GLY A 640 35.40 -42.64 -9.84
N THR A 641 35.03 -43.13 -8.65
CA THR A 641 34.55 -42.28 -7.54
C THR A 641 35.59 -41.26 -7.07
N GLY A 642 36.85 -41.67 -6.95
CA GLY A 642 37.97 -40.78 -6.63
C GLY A 642 38.28 -39.70 -7.68
N ASN A 643 37.60 -39.74 -8.83
CA ASN A 643 37.73 -38.74 -9.88
C ASN A 643 36.61 -37.69 -9.88
N VAL A 644 35.61 -37.82 -8.99
CA VAL A 644 34.46 -36.92 -8.86
C VAL A 644 34.56 -36.15 -7.54
N SER A 645 34.38 -34.83 -7.61
CA SER A 645 34.40 -33.93 -6.45
C SER A 645 33.24 -32.95 -6.50
N GLY A 646 32.71 -32.55 -5.34
CA GLY A 646 31.62 -31.57 -5.24
C GLY A 646 32.04 -30.37 -4.39
N ALA A 647 31.71 -29.17 -4.85
CA ALA A 647 31.88 -27.92 -4.10
C ALA A 647 30.54 -27.18 -3.98
N PHE A 648 30.22 -26.65 -2.81
CA PHE A 648 28.95 -25.95 -2.57
C PHE A 648 29.11 -24.43 -2.73
N THR A 649 28.17 -23.79 -3.43
CA THR A 649 28.14 -22.34 -3.64
C THR A 649 26.78 -21.78 -3.27
N ALA A 650 26.76 -20.74 -2.45
CA ALA A 650 25.55 -19.99 -2.12
C ALA A 650 25.14 -19.04 -3.27
N ILE A 651 23.84 -18.91 -3.50
CA ILE A 651 23.24 -18.09 -4.55
C ILE A 651 22.71 -16.81 -3.90
N SER A 652 23.24 -15.65 -4.32
CA SER A 652 22.88 -14.35 -3.76
C SER A 652 22.58 -13.33 -4.87
N PRO A 653 21.36 -12.76 -4.95
CA PRO A 653 20.18 -13.12 -4.16
C PRO A 653 19.69 -14.54 -4.49
N ALA A 654 19.06 -15.19 -3.50
CA ALA A 654 18.47 -16.52 -3.69
C ALA A 654 17.39 -16.52 -4.79
N LYS A 655 17.18 -17.69 -5.39
CA LYS A 655 16.26 -17.94 -6.50
C LYS A 655 15.11 -18.82 -6.06
N THR A 656 14.04 -18.85 -6.85
CA THR A 656 12.86 -19.69 -6.57
C THR A 656 13.27 -21.16 -6.59
N GLY A 657 13.27 -21.80 -5.41
CA GLY A 657 13.71 -23.19 -5.23
C GLY A 657 15.22 -23.41 -5.25
N ALA A 658 16.04 -22.35 -5.15
CA ALA A 658 17.50 -22.50 -5.05
C ALA A 658 18.16 -21.35 -4.28
N ASP A 659 18.69 -21.64 -3.09
CA ASP A 659 19.63 -20.75 -2.38
C ASP A 659 21.08 -21.25 -2.47
N THR A 660 21.28 -22.49 -2.94
CA THR A 660 22.56 -23.18 -2.98
C THR A 660 22.64 -24.05 -4.24
N TYR A 661 23.85 -24.28 -4.76
CA TYR A 661 24.10 -25.39 -5.67
C TYR A 661 25.36 -26.16 -5.30
N VAL A 662 25.41 -27.44 -5.69
CA VAL A 662 26.64 -28.23 -5.70
C VAL A 662 27.20 -28.25 -7.11
N GLU A 663 28.46 -27.89 -7.27
CA GLU A 663 29.23 -27.99 -8.51
C GLU A 663 30.07 -29.27 -8.49
N ILE A 664 29.65 -30.25 -9.29
CA ILE A 664 30.29 -31.54 -9.49
C ILE A 664 31.35 -31.37 -10.58
N SER A 665 32.61 -31.59 -10.21
CA SER A 665 33.79 -31.45 -11.08
C SER A 665 34.54 -32.79 -11.18
N PHE A 666 35.16 -33.02 -12.34
CA PHE A 666 35.93 -34.23 -12.64
C PHE A 666 37.43 -33.91 -12.72
N ASN A 667 38.29 -34.81 -12.21
CA ASN A 667 39.73 -34.70 -12.42
C ASN A 667 40.15 -35.28 -13.80
N THR A 668 41.42 -35.16 -14.17
CA THR A 668 41.94 -35.66 -15.46
C THR A 668 41.91 -37.19 -15.61
N ALA A 669 41.90 -37.95 -14.51
CA ALA A 669 41.80 -39.40 -14.52
C ALA A 669 40.38 -39.92 -14.79
N ALA A 670 39.36 -39.06 -14.80
CA ALA A 670 38.02 -39.39 -15.30
C ALA A 670 38.00 -39.67 -16.83
N GLY A 671 39.03 -39.23 -17.57
CA GLY A 671 39.14 -39.47 -19.01
C GLY A 671 38.24 -38.57 -19.86
N SER A 672 37.71 -39.13 -20.96
CA SER A 672 36.94 -38.37 -21.96
C SER A 672 35.73 -39.14 -22.49
N LEU A 673 34.63 -38.43 -22.72
CA LEU A 673 33.47 -38.92 -23.44
C LEU A 673 33.77 -38.96 -24.94
N ALA A 674 33.86 -40.14 -25.53
CA ALA A 674 33.95 -40.31 -26.99
C ALA A 674 32.73 -39.71 -27.70
N ALA A 675 32.84 -39.42 -29.00
CA ALA A 675 31.71 -39.03 -29.84
C ALA A 675 30.60 -40.10 -29.78
N GLY A 676 29.35 -39.72 -29.50
CA GLY A 676 28.24 -40.66 -29.24
C GLY A 676 28.32 -41.42 -27.89
N GLY A 677 29.37 -41.22 -27.10
CA GLY A 677 29.61 -41.91 -25.82
C GLY A 677 28.91 -41.26 -24.63
N GLN A 678 29.05 -41.86 -23.45
CA GLN A 678 28.45 -41.34 -22.22
C GLN A 678 29.27 -41.68 -20.96
N SER A 679 29.07 -40.94 -19.87
CA SER A 679 29.80 -41.17 -18.61
C SER A 679 29.41 -42.47 -17.92
N GLY A 680 28.19 -42.95 -18.15
CA GLY A 680 27.54 -43.90 -17.25
C GLY A 680 27.12 -43.22 -15.94
N ASP A 681 26.67 -44.02 -14.99
CA ASP A 681 26.14 -43.55 -13.72
C ASP A 681 27.20 -42.77 -12.90
N ILE A 682 26.81 -41.57 -12.47
CA ILE A 682 27.49 -40.73 -11.48
C ILE A 682 26.47 -40.49 -10.36
N GLN A 683 26.54 -41.31 -9.31
CA GLN A 683 25.68 -41.24 -8.14
C GLN A 683 26.35 -40.39 -7.06
N ILE A 684 25.63 -39.36 -6.60
CA ILE A 684 26.05 -38.47 -5.53
C ILE A 684 25.05 -38.49 -4.38
N ARG A 685 25.55 -38.11 -3.21
CA ARG A 685 24.74 -37.90 -2.02
C ARG A 685 25.22 -36.65 -1.28
N LEU A 686 24.28 -35.79 -0.92
CA LEU A 686 24.53 -34.56 -0.17
C LEU A 686 23.91 -34.72 1.21
N ALA A 687 24.62 -34.36 2.28
CA ALA A 687 24.09 -34.42 3.64
C ALA A 687 24.48 -33.16 4.43
N LYS A 688 23.61 -32.71 5.32
CA LYS A 688 23.97 -31.71 6.33
C LYS A 688 24.90 -32.34 7.37
N SER A 689 25.81 -31.55 7.92
CA SER A 689 26.77 -31.98 8.95
C SER A 689 26.13 -32.42 10.27
N ASP A 690 24.89 -31.98 10.52
CA ASP A 690 24.05 -32.37 11.66
C ASP A 690 23.03 -33.46 11.32
N TRP A 691 23.02 -33.98 10.09
CA TRP A 691 22.04 -34.93 9.56
C TRP A 691 20.56 -34.49 9.70
N SER A 692 20.30 -33.17 9.75
CA SER A 692 18.94 -32.64 9.64
C SER A 692 18.37 -32.81 8.23
N ASN A 693 17.05 -32.96 8.12
CA ASN A 693 16.38 -33.24 6.85
C ASN A 693 16.47 -32.06 5.86
N PHE A 694 16.43 -32.38 4.57
CA PHE A 694 16.10 -31.45 3.49
C PHE A 694 14.60 -31.48 3.18
N ASN A 695 14.10 -30.42 2.55
CA ASN A 695 12.76 -30.35 1.98
C ASN A 695 12.84 -30.32 0.44
N GLU A 696 13.25 -31.42 -0.17
CA GLU A 696 13.50 -31.51 -1.63
C GLU A 696 12.26 -31.18 -2.49
N ALA A 697 11.05 -31.14 -1.89
CA ALA A 697 9.82 -30.71 -2.57
C ALA A 697 9.83 -29.22 -3.02
N ASN A 698 10.69 -28.37 -2.46
CA ASN A 698 10.86 -26.98 -2.88
C ASN A 698 12.06 -26.78 -3.84
N ASP A 699 12.87 -27.82 -4.08
CA ASP A 699 14.14 -27.70 -4.79
C ASP A 699 13.97 -27.60 -6.30
N TYR A 700 14.75 -26.71 -6.92
CA TYR A 700 14.73 -26.51 -8.36
C TYR A 700 15.07 -27.79 -9.13
N SER A 701 16.19 -28.43 -8.79
CA SER A 701 16.69 -29.60 -9.54
C SER A 701 16.00 -30.92 -9.20
N PHE A 702 15.19 -30.99 -8.14
CA PHE A 702 14.51 -32.22 -7.71
C PHE A 702 13.23 -32.50 -8.51
N ASP A 703 12.94 -33.79 -8.65
CA ASP A 703 11.64 -34.35 -9.03
C ASP A 703 11.62 -35.84 -8.68
N GLY A 704 10.97 -36.18 -7.56
CA GLY A 704 10.86 -37.55 -7.05
C GLY A 704 10.11 -38.52 -7.97
N THR A 705 9.44 -38.03 -9.03
CA THR A 705 8.78 -38.90 -10.03
C THR A 705 9.76 -39.49 -11.04
N LYS A 706 11.01 -39.00 -11.11
CA LYS A 706 12.00 -39.40 -12.12
C LYS A 706 12.86 -40.58 -11.65
N SER A 707 12.23 -41.73 -11.45
CA SER A 707 12.90 -42.98 -11.05
C SER A 707 13.71 -43.68 -12.16
N ALA A 708 13.70 -43.12 -13.39
CA ALA A 708 14.45 -43.59 -14.54
C ALA A 708 15.09 -42.41 -15.27
N TYR A 709 16.12 -42.67 -16.08
CA TYR A 709 16.85 -41.61 -16.78
C TYR A 709 15.96 -40.81 -17.73
N VAL A 710 15.91 -39.50 -17.50
CA VAL A 710 15.30 -38.51 -18.39
C VAL A 710 16.31 -37.40 -18.67
N ASP A 711 16.29 -36.84 -19.87
CA ASP A 711 17.05 -35.63 -20.21
C ASP A 711 16.56 -34.48 -19.33
N TRP A 712 17.46 -33.90 -18.53
CA TRP A 712 17.07 -33.05 -17.40
C TRP A 712 17.63 -31.65 -17.56
N SER A 713 16.75 -30.70 -17.92
CA SER A 713 17.10 -29.30 -18.11
C SER A 713 17.24 -28.52 -16.81
N LYS A 714 16.73 -29.05 -15.68
CA LYS A 714 16.82 -28.41 -14.36
C LYS A 714 18.17 -28.62 -13.65
N VAL A 715 19.18 -29.10 -14.36
CA VAL A 715 20.60 -29.13 -13.94
C VAL A 715 21.43 -28.59 -15.09
N THR A 716 22.52 -27.90 -14.78
CA THR A 716 23.35 -27.26 -15.81
C THR A 716 24.69 -27.93 -15.98
N LEU A 717 25.14 -28.04 -17.23
CA LEU A 717 26.48 -28.49 -17.57
C LEU A 717 27.25 -27.33 -18.18
N HIS A 718 28.43 -27.06 -17.65
CA HIS A 718 29.37 -26.09 -18.19
C HIS A 718 30.59 -26.82 -18.78
N GLN A 719 30.99 -26.45 -19.98
CA GLN A 719 32.25 -26.88 -20.61
C GLN A 719 33.23 -25.70 -20.64
N SER A 720 34.36 -25.83 -19.95
CA SER A 720 35.37 -24.77 -19.80
C SER A 720 34.79 -23.45 -19.28
N GLY A 721 33.78 -23.51 -18.42
CA GLY A 721 33.05 -22.36 -17.86
C GLY A 721 31.78 -21.96 -18.65
N THR A 722 31.70 -22.27 -19.94
CA THR A 722 30.55 -21.94 -20.80
C THR A 722 29.40 -22.92 -20.56
N LEU A 723 28.19 -22.41 -20.30
CA LEU A 723 26.97 -23.23 -20.21
C LEU A 723 26.68 -23.93 -21.55
N VAL A 724 26.58 -25.27 -21.54
CA VAL A 724 26.34 -26.10 -22.73
C VAL A 724 25.07 -26.98 -22.64
N TRP A 725 24.53 -27.19 -21.43
CA TRP A 725 23.25 -27.89 -21.22
C TRP A 725 22.53 -27.30 -20.00
N GLY A 726 21.19 -27.32 -20.03
CA GLY A 726 20.35 -26.95 -18.89
C GLY A 726 19.93 -25.48 -18.83
N ILE A 727 19.19 -25.16 -17.76
CA ILE A 727 18.64 -23.84 -17.45
C ILE A 727 18.99 -23.52 -15.98
N GLU A 728 19.45 -22.30 -15.71
CA GLU A 728 19.71 -21.80 -14.34
C GLU A 728 18.42 -21.22 -13.72
N PRO A 729 18.24 -21.26 -12.38
CA PRO A 729 17.05 -20.76 -11.67
C PRO A 729 16.96 -19.23 -11.49
#